data_AF-A0A1D9NZR1-F1
#
_entry.id   AF-A0A1D9NZR1-F1
#
_cell.length_a   1.000
_cell.length_b   1.000
_cell.length_c   1.000
_cell.angle_alpha   90.00
_cell.angle_beta   90.00
_cell.angle_gamma   90.00
#
_symmetry.space_group_name_H-M   'P 1'
#
loop_
_entity.id
_entity.type
_entity.pdbx_description
1 polymer ?
#
loop_
_entity_poly.entity_id
_entity_poly.type
_entity_poly.pdbx_seq_one_letter_code
_entity_poly.pdbx_strand_id
1 'polypeptide(L)'
;MDECEINEIVESRHLDELTGLHNLTGILDHLQGHGEFSASEKSIIVYLNVMNFKAFNQRYGFLGGNQYLKGLAEEIQSIFKEELVARTSGDQFIILANSLDEKKILKKLSDLRAGAVKYQKGLVMRIKAGIYKADGTEKDPVVMVDRAKIACDDIIRVYDKDDNIYSEELNKKNELRQYVIDNFEIAFKKKYFKVYYQKEVRALTGKVCGYEALARWNDPKYGIISPGIFVEVLENVRLIHKLDIYMIEQVCSDLRDDIDSGFAVEPISINLSRLDFELCDIKAEIDRCRKIYNIPKNLLNIEITESALTSEDNFLGEQIKKLRRSGYQIWMDDFGTGYSSFGNLKSYDFDMIKIDMSFIREYEKNKKTRVILAAIISMAKELGIHTLAEGVETKEQYEFLRRIGCEKLQGYLFGTPKPVESFVREEDCSFENCEDFAYHLYYDSMGDINFLGSTPLRPKKMQVFNNVPIGIYEMEGDHITFIYINDAYKNFLSSIGVASMKQANKRNRNAEIPEVRKIVEASHKAEKARDKRGEIDVIVNGCVINSKVRFLSRQGNKSAFAIVSRNVTLHSDDKKSENIQVAMAHVFNQYFRVDLYDQDGTVENIFLNGDQLAIADKEMDAKEAVKIYSDKYLIKKDRARFRKFYDISTVHDRLKATGGDYLVDYYHSAVSTDKGRMQMYMILPFYYNGRWKYISCCRFADEIDDEHLY
;
A
#
# COMPACT_ATOMS: atom_id res chain seq x y z
N MET A 1 16.57 -47.01 67.69
CA MET A 1 16.08 -46.79 66.33
C MET A 1 16.61 -47.93 65.50
N ASP A 2 15.72 -48.86 65.16
CA ASP A 2 16.06 -50.00 64.30
C ASP A 2 16.46 -49.49 62.90
N GLU A 3 17.31 -50.21 62.18
CA GLU A 3 17.67 -49.91 60.78
C GLU A 3 16.42 -49.79 59.88
N CYS A 4 15.32 -50.47 60.25
CA CYS A 4 14.01 -50.33 59.60
C CYS A 4 13.40 -48.93 59.77
N GLU A 5 13.44 -48.35 60.97
CA GLU A 5 12.92 -47.00 61.22
C GLU A 5 13.79 -45.93 60.53
N ILE A 6 15.10 -46.16 60.41
CA ILE A 6 16.01 -45.25 59.70
C ILE A 6 15.73 -45.29 58.19
N ASN A 7 15.52 -46.47 57.60
CA ASN A 7 15.19 -46.61 56.19
C ASN A 7 13.81 -46.02 55.85
N GLU A 8 12.78 -46.21 56.69
CA GLU A 8 11.46 -45.58 56.51
C GLU A 8 11.52 -44.05 56.59
N ILE A 9 12.34 -43.49 57.50
CA ILE A 9 12.54 -42.03 57.63
C ILE A 9 13.32 -41.46 56.42
N VAL A 10 14.26 -42.22 55.84
CA VAL A 10 15.01 -41.82 54.65
C VAL A 10 14.15 -41.90 53.39
N GLU A 11 13.36 -42.97 53.20
CA GLU A 11 12.41 -43.11 52.09
C GLU A 11 11.33 -42.02 52.12
N SER A 12 10.79 -41.70 53.30
CA SER A 12 9.83 -40.59 53.49
C SER A 12 10.38 -39.23 53.03
N ARG A 13 11.69 -38.99 53.15
CA ARG A 13 12.32 -37.73 52.76
C ARG A 13 12.56 -37.60 51.26
N HIS A 14 12.45 -38.68 50.49
CA HIS A 14 12.75 -38.71 49.05
C HIS A 14 11.51 -38.77 48.16
N LEU A 15 10.31 -38.76 48.75
CA LEU A 15 9.03 -38.80 48.05
C LEU A 15 8.26 -37.47 48.21
N ASP A 16 7.44 -37.15 47.21
CA ASP A 16 6.49 -36.03 47.24
C ASP A 16 5.17 -36.50 47.86
N GLU A 17 4.75 -35.86 48.95
CA GLU A 17 3.56 -36.24 49.73
C GLU A 17 2.26 -36.23 48.91
N LEU A 18 2.17 -35.40 47.87
CA LEU A 18 0.96 -35.30 47.06
C LEU A 18 0.85 -36.41 46.02
N THR A 19 1.92 -36.71 45.30
CA THR A 19 1.89 -37.61 44.14
C THR A 19 2.46 -39.00 44.41
N GLY A 20 3.23 -39.18 45.48
CA GLY A 20 3.94 -40.43 45.77
C GLY A 20 5.13 -40.69 44.83
N LEU A 21 5.43 -39.76 43.92
CA LEU A 21 6.64 -39.79 43.09
C LEU A 21 7.86 -39.38 43.93
N HIS A 22 9.07 -39.58 43.39
CA HIS A 22 10.25 -38.99 44.01
C HIS A 22 10.14 -37.47 44.07
N ASN A 23 10.72 -36.86 45.09
CA ASN A 23 10.91 -35.41 45.14
C ASN A 23 12.25 -35.01 44.52
N LEU A 24 12.58 -33.72 44.54
CA LEU A 24 13.84 -33.22 43.98
C LEU A 24 15.07 -33.87 44.64
N THR A 25 15.07 -34.05 45.95
CA THR A 25 16.18 -34.71 46.67
C THR A 25 16.35 -36.14 46.20
N GLY A 26 15.25 -36.90 46.12
CA GLY A 26 15.27 -38.28 45.67
C GLY A 26 15.87 -38.43 44.26
N ILE A 27 15.43 -37.64 43.29
CA ILE A 27 15.96 -37.77 41.92
C ILE A 27 17.42 -37.33 41.79
N LEU A 28 17.87 -36.35 42.59
CA LEU A 28 19.27 -35.94 42.61
C LEU A 28 20.16 -37.06 43.17
N ASP A 29 19.73 -37.77 44.22
CA ASP A 29 20.48 -38.91 44.76
C ASP A 29 20.63 -40.05 43.73
N HIS A 30 19.59 -40.32 42.96
CA HIS A 30 19.64 -41.28 41.85
C HIS A 30 20.57 -40.83 40.72
N LEU A 31 20.58 -39.53 40.38
CA LEU A 31 21.51 -38.96 39.42
C LEU A 31 22.97 -39.00 39.91
N GLN A 32 23.23 -38.93 41.23
CA GLN A 32 24.57 -39.09 41.83
C GLN A 32 25.05 -40.54 41.85
N GLY A 33 24.18 -41.51 41.58
CA GLY A 33 24.50 -42.93 41.64
C GLY A 33 24.34 -43.56 43.03
N HIS A 34 23.62 -42.89 43.94
CA HIS A 34 23.33 -43.40 45.29
C HIS A 34 22.05 -44.24 45.38
N GLY A 35 21.30 -44.37 44.28
CA GLY A 35 20.06 -45.15 44.21
C GLY A 35 20.13 -46.34 43.23
N GLU A 36 19.20 -47.28 43.36
CA GLU A 36 19.14 -48.50 42.52
C GLU A 36 19.00 -48.18 41.02
N PHE A 37 18.31 -47.08 40.69
CA PHE A 37 18.23 -46.52 39.35
C PHE A 37 19.25 -45.39 39.18
N SER A 38 20.49 -45.73 38.87
CA SER A 38 21.60 -44.77 38.72
C SER A 38 21.69 -44.20 37.31
N ALA A 39 22.06 -42.93 37.16
CA ALA A 39 22.33 -42.34 35.85
C ALA A 39 23.51 -43.01 35.13
N SER A 40 23.44 -43.05 33.80
CA SER A 40 24.44 -43.59 32.88
C SER A 40 24.92 -42.51 31.91
N GLU A 41 26.02 -42.76 31.19
CA GLU A 41 26.55 -41.85 30.17
C GLU A 41 25.59 -41.58 29.00
N LYS A 42 24.48 -42.34 28.88
CA LYS A 42 23.45 -42.19 27.84
C LYS A 42 22.10 -41.77 28.39
N SER A 43 22.04 -41.37 29.65
CA SER A 43 20.80 -40.96 30.28
C SER A 43 20.21 -39.70 29.63
N ILE A 44 18.90 -39.65 29.55
CA ILE A 44 18.14 -38.49 29.09
C ILE A 44 17.37 -37.95 30.28
N ILE A 45 17.59 -36.67 30.58
CA ILE A 45 16.84 -35.94 31.60
C ILE A 45 15.77 -35.12 30.89
N VAL A 46 14.52 -35.29 31.29
CA VAL A 46 13.38 -34.52 30.78
C VAL A 46 12.79 -33.69 31.90
N TYR A 47 12.69 -32.39 31.68
CA TYR A 47 12.03 -31.44 32.57
C TYR A 47 10.67 -31.04 32.01
N LEU A 48 9.60 -31.28 32.75
CA LEU A 48 8.23 -30.99 32.34
C LEU A 48 7.67 -29.82 33.14
N ASN A 49 6.96 -28.92 32.45
CA ASN A 49 6.21 -27.83 33.07
C ASN A 49 4.78 -27.73 32.52
N VAL A 50 3.80 -27.59 33.40
CA VAL A 50 2.38 -27.49 33.01
C VAL A 50 1.94 -26.03 32.90
N MET A 51 1.69 -25.60 31.67
CA MET A 51 1.21 -24.25 31.38
C MET A 51 -0.19 -23.99 31.96
N ASN A 52 -0.43 -22.74 32.37
CA ASN A 52 -1.70 -22.25 32.93
C ASN A 52 -2.14 -22.87 34.27
N PHE A 53 -1.24 -23.55 35.01
CA PHE A 53 -1.62 -24.20 36.27
C PHE A 53 -2.11 -23.21 37.33
N LYS A 54 -1.51 -22.01 37.39
CA LYS A 54 -2.00 -20.94 38.28
C LYS A 54 -3.43 -20.51 37.94
N ALA A 55 -3.76 -20.35 36.66
CA ALA A 55 -5.11 -20.01 36.21
C ALA A 55 -6.09 -21.16 36.48
N PHE A 56 -5.64 -22.41 36.33
CA PHE A 56 -6.41 -23.59 36.70
C PHE A 56 -6.76 -23.59 38.20
N ASN A 57 -5.77 -23.33 39.06
CA ASN A 57 -5.98 -23.21 40.51
C ASN A 57 -6.91 -22.05 40.88
N GLN A 58 -6.81 -20.91 40.19
CA GLN A 58 -7.72 -19.78 40.41
C GLN A 58 -9.17 -20.13 40.07
N ARG A 59 -9.38 -20.96 39.04
CA ARG A 59 -10.72 -21.34 38.58
C ARG A 59 -11.34 -22.50 39.35
N TYR A 60 -10.54 -23.50 39.73
CA TYR A 60 -11.02 -24.76 40.31
C TYR A 60 -10.53 -25.03 41.74
N GLY A 61 -9.84 -24.07 42.34
CA GLY A 61 -9.25 -24.17 43.67
C GLY A 61 -8.06 -25.13 43.74
N PHE A 62 -7.34 -25.07 44.86
CA PHE A 62 -6.16 -25.93 45.10
C PHE A 62 -6.50 -27.42 45.11
N LEU A 63 -7.68 -27.82 45.58
CA LEU A 63 -8.13 -29.21 45.52
C LEU A 63 -8.27 -29.71 44.06
N GLY A 64 -8.79 -28.86 43.17
CA GLY A 64 -8.89 -29.17 41.74
C GLY A 64 -7.50 -29.32 41.11
N GLY A 65 -6.57 -28.41 41.43
CA GLY A 65 -5.17 -28.51 41.00
C GLY A 65 -4.48 -29.77 41.50
N ASN A 66 -4.67 -30.11 42.77
CA ASN A 66 -4.09 -31.32 43.36
C ASN A 66 -4.60 -32.59 42.69
N GLN A 67 -5.89 -32.67 42.33
CA GLN A 67 -6.44 -33.78 41.55
C GLN A 67 -5.81 -33.87 40.15
N TYR A 68 -5.61 -32.73 39.49
CA TYR A 68 -4.93 -32.68 38.19
C TYR A 68 -3.49 -33.19 38.30
N LEU A 69 -2.73 -32.74 39.30
CA LEU A 69 -1.34 -33.17 39.49
C LEU A 69 -1.23 -34.66 39.81
N LYS A 70 -2.14 -35.22 40.62
CA LYS A 70 -2.20 -36.67 40.88
C LYS A 70 -2.47 -37.47 39.61
N GLY A 71 -3.49 -37.07 38.84
CA GLY A 71 -3.80 -37.74 37.57
C GLY A 71 -2.66 -37.63 36.56
N LEU A 72 -2.00 -36.48 36.50
CA LEU A 72 -0.82 -36.29 35.65
C LEU A 72 0.35 -37.19 36.10
N ALA A 73 0.61 -37.28 37.41
CA ALA A 73 1.64 -38.15 37.95
C ALA A 73 1.40 -39.63 37.59
N GLU A 74 0.16 -40.11 37.74
CA GLU A 74 -0.25 -41.45 37.34
C GLU A 74 -0.04 -41.69 35.82
N GLU A 75 -0.33 -40.69 34.99
CA GLU A 75 -0.13 -40.77 33.54
C GLU A 75 1.35 -40.85 33.17
N ILE A 76 2.18 -39.99 33.78
CA ILE A 76 3.63 -40.00 33.56
C ILE A 76 4.19 -41.37 33.96
N GLN A 77 3.83 -41.87 35.14
CA GLN A 77 4.31 -43.18 35.62
C GLN A 77 3.84 -44.33 34.71
N SER A 78 2.62 -44.27 34.16
CA SER A 78 2.09 -45.27 33.22
C SER A 78 2.83 -45.29 31.87
N ILE A 79 3.33 -44.15 31.41
CA ILE A 79 4.06 -44.03 30.13
C ILE A 79 5.56 -44.32 30.33
N PHE A 80 6.12 -43.91 31.46
CA PHE A 80 7.53 -44.01 31.82
C PHE A 80 7.77 -45.08 32.90
N LYS A 81 7.10 -46.24 32.81
CA LYS A 81 7.13 -47.32 33.82
C LYS A 81 8.52 -47.83 34.22
N GLU A 82 9.46 -47.82 33.27
CA GLU A 82 10.82 -48.33 33.46
C GLU A 82 11.82 -47.19 33.77
N GLU A 83 11.34 -45.94 33.86
CA GLU A 83 12.19 -44.77 34.14
C GLU A 83 11.86 -44.18 35.50
N LEU A 84 12.77 -43.38 36.02
CA LEU A 84 12.58 -42.71 37.30
C LEU A 84 11.85 -41.38 37.08
N VAL A 85 10.77 -41.18 37.83
CA VAL A 85 9.92 -39.97 37.73
C VAL A 85 9.88 -39.27 39.07
N ALA A 86 10.07 -37.96 39.04
CA ALA A 86 9.99 -37.10 40.21
C ALA A 86 9.11 -35.88 39.97
N ARG A 87 8.52 -35.37 41.05
CA ARG A 87 7.89 -34.06 41.11
C ARG A 87 8.75 -33.14 41.97
N THR A 88 9.21 -32.03 41.40
CA THR A 88 10.13 -31.13 42.11
C THR A 88 9.38 -30.16 42.99
N SER A 89 8.52 -29.34 42.39
CA SER A 89 7.68 -28.37 43.08
C SER A 89 6.52 -27.96 42.18
N GLY A 90 5.38 -27.61 42.78
CA GLY A 90 4.23 -27.09 42.02
C GLY A 90 3.77 -28.03 40.89
N ASP A 91 3.91 -27.56 39.67
CA ASP A 91 3.51 -28.16 38.39
C ASP A 91 4.70 -28.72 37.58
N GLN A 92 5.84 -28.92 38.23
CA GLN A 92 7.09 -29.30 37.58
C GLN A 92 7.48 -30.75 37.88
N PHE A 93 7.82 -31.50 36.84
CA PHE A 93 8.22 -32.91 36.92
C PHE A 93 9.56 -33.14 36.23
N ILE A 94 10.31 -34.13 36.70
CA ILE A 94 11.57 -34.57 36.09
C ILE A 94 11.45 -36.06 35.79
N ILE A 95 11.94 -36.47 34.63
CA ILE A 95 12.08 -37.86 34.25
C ILE A 95 13.55 -38.11 33.97
N LEU A 96 14.15 -39.08 34.66
CA LEU A 96 15.46 -39.62 34.34
C LEU A 96 15.24 -40.92 33.57
N ALA A 97 15.57 -40.90 32.28
CA ALA A 97 15.42 -42.02 31.39
C ALA A 97 16.77 -42.64 31.02
N ASN A 98 16.96 -43.93 31.31
CA ASN A 98 18.17 -44.68 31.00
C ASN A 98 17.99 -45.64 29.82
N SER A 99 16.76 -46.12 29.59
CA SER A 99 16.48 -47.18 28.62
C SER A 99 16.04 -46.64 27.24
N LEU A 100 15.88 -45.32 27.12
CA LEU A 100 15.21 -44.68 26.00
C LEU A 100 16.17 -43.81 25.18
N ASP A 101 16.00 -43.88 23.86
CA ASP A 101 16.57 -42.90 22.94
C ASP A 101 15.64 -41.69 22.78
N GLU A 102 16.17 -40.63 22.17
CA GLU A 102 15.44 -39.38 21.91
C GLU A 102 14.11 -39.59 21.17
N LYS A 103 14.07 -40.45 20.14
CA LYS A 103 12.86 -40.66 19.34
C LYS A 103 11.76 -41.28 20.19
N LYS A 104 12.11 -42.23 21.07
CA LYS A 104 11.18 -42.85 22.02
C LYS A 104 10.70 -41.84 23.06
N ILE A 105 11.57 -40.97 23.58
CA ILE A 105 11.19 -39.90 24.50
C ILE A 105 10.16 -38.97 23.86
N LEU A 106 10.44 -38.45 22.66
CA LEU A 106 9.52 -37.54 21.97
C LEU A 106 8.16 -38.20 21.70
N LYS A 107 8.13 -39.48 21.32
CA LYS A 107 6.89 -40.22 21.16
C LYS A 107 6.12 -40.36 22.48
N LYS A 108 6.78 -40.76 23.56
CA LYS A 108 6.18 -40.88 24.89
C LYS A 108 5.64 -39.54 25.42
N LEU A 109 6.32 -38.43 25.13
CA LEU A 109 5.85 -37.08 25.49
C LEU A 109 4.59 -36.69 24.71
N SER A 110 4.49 -37.06 23.43
CA SER A 110 3.26 -36.91 22.65
C SER A 110 2.11 -37.72 23.26
N ASP A 111 2.36 -38.99 23.61
CA ASP A 111 1.36 -39.86 24.24
C ASP A 111 0.92 -39.30 25.61
N LEU A 112 1.85 -38.74 26.39
CA LEU A 112 1.57 -38.09 27.67
C LEU A 112 0.64 -36.89 27.52
N ARG A 113 0.88 -36.03 26.53
CA ARG A 113 0.01 -34.88 26.26
C ARG A 113 -1.39 -35.32 25.88
N ALA A 114 -1.52 -36.35 25.05
CA ALA A 114 -2.82 -36.90 24.66
C ALA A 114 -3.57 -37.50 25.86
N GLY A 115 -2.86 -38.26 26.71
CA GLY A 115 -3.41 -38.84 27.93
C GLY A 115 -3.81 -37.81 28.99
N ALA A 116 -3.00 -36.76 29.16
CA ALA A 116 -3.23 -35.71 30.15
C ALA A 116 -4.50 -34.89 29.93
N VAL A 117 -5.07 -34.89 28.72
CA VAL A 117 -6.33 -34.20 28.39
C VAL A 117 -7.48 -34.68 29.28
N LYS A 118 -7.52 -35.96 29.66
CA LYS A 118 -8.63 -36.53 30.45
C LYS A 118 -8.74 -35.95 31.86
N TYR A 119 -7.67 -35.36 32.39
CA TYR A 119 -7.66 -34.72 33.71
C TYR A 119 -8.01 -33.23 33.66
N GLN A 120 -8.12 -32.64 32.46
CA GLN A 120 -8.44 -31.24 32.27
C GLN A 120 -9.93 -30.98 32.51
N LYS A 121 -10.25 -29.98 33.35
CA LYS A 121 -11.63 -29.55 33.61
C LYS A 121 -12.04 -28.41 32.69
N GLY A 122 -12.07 -28.63 31.38
CA GLY A 122 -12.52 -27.62 30.40
C GLY A 122 -11.64 -26.37 30.26
N LEU A 123 -10.46 -26.35 30.90
CA LEU A 123 -9.37 -25.40 30.65
C LEU A 123 -8.24 -26.18 30.00
N VAL A 124 -7.77 -25.73 28.83
CA VAL A 124 -6.70 -26.40 28.10
C VAL A 124 -5.38 -26.20 28.84
N MET A 125 -4.81 -27.31 29.31
CA MET A 125 -3.51 -27.38 29.97
C MET A 125 -2.49 -27.92 28.97
N ARG A 126 -1.36 -27.23 28.79
CA ARG A 126 -0.28 -27.69 27.89
C ARG A 126 0.93 -28.13 28.72
N ILE A 127 1.58 -29.21 28.30
CA ILE A 127 2.79 -29.71 28.94
C ILE A 127 3.96 -29.41 28.03
N LYS A 128 4.88 -28.55 28.49
CA LYS A 128 6.13 -28.23 27.81
C LYS A 128 7.24 -29.13 28.36
N ALA A 129 8.15 -29.57 27.50
CA ALA A 129 9.24 -30.45 27.87
C ALA A 129 10.59 -29.93 27.37
N GLY A 130 11.56 -29.87 28.27
CA GLY A 130 12.96 -29.65 27.95
C GLY A 130 13.78 -30.91 28.15
N ILE A 131 14.67 -31.22 27.22
CA ILE A 131 15.38 -32.50 27.17
C ILE A 131 16.89 -32.22 27.20
N TYR A 132 17.59 -32.76 28.18
CA TYR A 132 19.05 -32.82 28.21
C TYR A 132 19.52 -34.26 28.03
N LYS A 133 20.50 -34.45 27.13
CA LYS A 133 21.13 -35.75 26.91
C LYS A 133 22.48 -35.74 27.60
N ALA A 134 22.65 -36.65 28.56
CA ALA A 134 23.95 -36.90 29.13
C ALA A 134 24.90 -37.39 28.03
N ASP A 135 26.14 -36.90 28.07
CA ASP A 135 27.24 -37.31 27.20
C ASP A 135 28.45 -37.80 28.03
N GLY A 136 28.25 -38.00 29.33
CA GLY A 136 29.28 -38.39 30.31
C GLY A 136 30.23 -37.27 30.73
N THR A 137 30.11 -36.05 30.16
CA THR A 137 31.01 -34.93 30.49
C THR A 137 30.57 -34.19 31.75
N GLU A 138 29.26 -34.07 31.96
CA GLU A 138 28.67 -33.46 33.16
C GLU A 138 28.37 -34.52 34.20
N LYS A 139 28.84 -34.29 35.43
CA LYS A 139 28.69 -35.20 36.57
C LYS A 139 27.88 -34.60 37.70
N ASP A 140 27.60 -33.29 37.67
CA ASP A 140 26.76 -32.64 38.67
C ASP A 140 25.26 -32.82 38.29
N PRO A 141 24.49 -33.60 39.06
CA PRO A 141 23.05 -33.79 38.86
C PRO A 141 22.26 -32.49 38.75
N VAL A 142 22.65 -31.48 39.53
CA VAL A 142 21.94 -30.20 39.57
C VAL A 142 22.10 -29.50 38.23
N VAL A 143 23.30 -29.53 37.66
CA VAL A 143 23.58 -28.98 36.32
C VAL A 143 22.83 -29.76 35.24
N MET A 144 22.79 -31.09 35.33
CA MET A 144 22.06 -31.92 34.36
C MET A 144 20.55 -31.59 34.33
N VAL A 145 19.95 -31.40 35.50
CA VAL A 145 18.54 -30.98 35.62
C VAL A 145 18.36 -29.54 35.12
N ASP A 146 19.27 -28.64 35.46
CA ASP A 146 19.19 -27.24 35.03
C ASP A 146 19.28 -27.11 33.50
N ARG A 147 20.13 -27.89 32.83
CA ARG A 147 20.19 -27.94 31.37
C ARG A 147 18.86 -28.37 30.73
N ALA A 148 18.20 -29.40 31.28
CA ALA A 148 16.87 -29.81 30.82
C ALA A 148 15.84 -28.70 31.07
N LYS A 149 15.92 -28.00 32.20
CA LYS A 149 15.06 -26.87 32.52
C LYS A 149 15.25 -25.70 31.57
N ILE A 150 16.49 -25.30 31.26
CA ILE A 150 16.81 -24.24 30.29
C ILE A 150 16.14 -24.53 28.93
N ALA A 151 16.20 -25.78 28.48
CA ALA A 151 15.52 -26.20 27.25
C ALA A 151 13.99 -26.01 27.34
N CYS A 152 13.39 -26.36 28.48
CA CYS A 152 11.96 -26.19 28.72
C CYS A 152 11.57 -24.71 28.74
N ASP A 153 12.31 -23.89 29.48
CA ASP A 153 12.00 -22.47 29.69
C ASP A 153 12.05 -21.65 28.38
N ASP A 154 12.93 -22.00 27.43
CA ASP A 154 13.01 -21.36 26.12
C ASP A 154 11.72 -21.50 25.27
N ILE A 155 10.90 -22.52 25.53
CA ILE A 155 9.67 -22.79 24.78
C ILE A 155 8.39 -22.51 25.55
N ILE A 156 8.46 -22.12 26.83
CA ILE A 156 7.29 -21.81 27.66
C ILE A 156 6.36 -20.78 27.01
N ARG A 157 6.95 -19.79 26.30
CA ARG A 157 6.19 -18.73 25.61
C ARG A 157 5.91 -19.01 24.13
N VAL A 158 6.40 -20.12 23.60
CA VAL A 158 6.19 -20.52 22.20
C VAL A 158 4.96 -21.43 22.13
N TYR A 159 3.90 -20.95 21.48
CA TYR A 159 2.63 -21.67 21.46
C TYR A 159 2.73 -23.02 20.74
N ASP A 160 3.33 -23.05 19.56
CA ASP A 160 3.38 -24.17 18.62
C ASP A 160 4.56 -25.13 18.81
N LYS A 161 5.39 -24.94 19.85
CA LYS A 161 6.54 -25.79 20.16
C LYS A 161 6.42 -26.41 21.55
N ASP A 162 6.25 -27.72 21.63
CA ASP A 162 6.00 -28.40 22.91
C ASP A 162 7.22 -29.09 23.53
N ASP A 163 8.26 -29.36 22.72
CA ASP A 163 9.51 -30.00 23.14
C ASP A 163 10.72 -29.16 22.68
N ASN A 164 11.76 -29.14 23.50
CA ASN A 164 13.05 -28.55 23.14
C ASN A 164 14.20 -29.40 23.66
N ILE A 165 15.31 -29.43 22.92
CA ILE A 165 16.51 -30.15 23.33
C ILE A 165 17.57 -29.12 23.70
N TYR A 166 18.20 -29.31 24.85
CA TYR A 166 19.30 -28.49 25.30
C TYR A 166 20.44 -28.50 24.28
N SER A 167 21.01 -27.31 24.06
CA SER A 167 22.26 -27.12 23.35
C SER A 167 23.12 -26.11 24.10
N GLU A 168 24.43 -26.19 23.92
CA GLU A 168 25.36 -25.19 24.48
C GLU A 168 25.07 -23.77 23.97
N GLU A 169 24.53 -23.64 22.75
CA GLU A 169 24.08 -22.35 22.22
C GLU A 169 22.90 -21.78 23.02
N LEU A 170 21.97 -22.65 23.43
CA LEU A 170 20.83 -22.24 24.24
C LEU A 170 21.27 -21.80 25.63
N ASN A 171 22.22 -22.51 26.24
CA ASN A 171 22.79 -22.11 27.52
C ASN A 171 23.45 -20.73 27.43
N LYS A 172 24.32 -20.52 26.44
CA LYS A 172 24.96 -19.21 26.20
C LYS A 172 23.96 -18.09 26.00
N LYS A 173 22.84 -18.35 25.29
CA LYS A 173 21.75 -17.39 25.12
C LYS A 173 21.11 -17.05 26.46
N ASN A 174 20.83 -18.03 27.30
CA ASN A 174 20.23 -17.82 28.61
C ASN A 174 21.18 -17.09 29.58
N GLU A 175 22.45 -17.49 29.62
CA GLU A 175 23.50 -16.80 30.38
C GLU A 175 23.61 -15.34 29.98
N LEU A 176 23.57 -15.03 28.68
CA LEU A 176 23.60 -13.65 28.19
C LEU A 176 22.35 -12.85 28.60
N ARG A 177 21.16 -13.48 28.57
CA ARG A 177 19.92 -12.84 29.05
C ARG A 177 20.00 -12.53 30.55
N GLN A 178 20.49 -13.46 31.36
CA GLN A 178 20.67 -13.23 32.80
C GLN A 178 21.74 -12.16 33.05
N TYR A 179 22.85 -12.20 32.31
CA TYR A 179 23.91 -11.19 32.37
C TYR A 179 23.37 -9.78 32.11
N VAL A 180 22.50 -9.62 31.10
CA VAL A 180 21.81 -8.36 30.80
C VAL A 180 21.02 -7.83 32.00
N ILE A 181 20.29 -8.69 32.71
CA ILE A 181 19.51 -8.28 33.89
C ILE A 181 20.44 -7.86 35.02
N ASP A 182 21.42 -8.70 35.35
CA ASP A 182 22.30 -8.51 36.51
C ASP A 182 23.23 -7.29 36.36
N ASN A 183 23.63 -6.98 35.13
CA ASN A 183 24.59 -5.91 34.83
C ASN A 183 23.92 -4.63 34.34
N PHE A 184 22.59 -4.59 34.21
CA PHE A 184 21.85 -3.42 33.75
C PHE A 184 22.22 -2.15 34.53
N GLU A 185 22.08 -2.16 35.87
CA GLU A 185 22.36 -1.00 36.72
C GLU A 185 23.85 -0.59 36.68
N ILE A 186 24.76 -1.55 36.48
CA ILE A 186 26.20 -1.27 36.30
C ILE A 186 26.43 -0.58 34.95
N ALA A 187 25.81 -1.08 33.88
CA ALA A 187 25.92 -0.53 32.54
C ALA A 187 25.43 0.92 32.48
N PHE A 188 24.38 1.27 33.22
CA PHE A 188 23.95 2.67 33.40
C PHE A 188 25.01 3.51 34.11
N LYS A 189 25.46 3.09 35.29
CA LYS A 189 26.44 3.83 36.09
C LYS A 189 27.76 4.04 35.36
N LYS A 190 28.16 3.08 34.53
CA LYS A 190 29.42 3.11 33.77
C LYS A 190 29.26 3.65 32.35
N LYS A 191 28.05 4.09 31.94
CA LYS A 191 27.74 4.62 30.60
C LYS A 191 28.13 3.66 29.47
N TYR A 192 27.86 2.37 29.66
CA TYR A 192 28.09 1.33 28.64
C TYR A 192 26.99 1.33 27.57
N PHE A 193 25.81 1.87 27.88
CA PHE A 193 24.82 2.21 26.87
C PHE A 193 25.26 3.45 26.09
N LYS A 194 25.30 3.31 24.77
CA LYS A 194 25.72 4.34 23.82
C LYS A 194 24.66 4.52 22.74
N VAL A 195 24.50 5.76 22.29
CA VAL A 195 23.66 6.09 21.15
C VAL A 195 24.49 5.98 19.88
N TYR A 196 23.96 5.26 18.90
CA TYR A 196 24.48 5.21 17.55
C TYR A 196 23.48 5.91 16.64
N TYR A 197 23.97 6.71 15.72
CA TYR A 197 23.14 7.47 14.78
C TYR A 197 23.25 6.87 13.38
N GLN A 198 22.11 6.66 12.74
CA GLN A 198 22.03 6.25 11.34
C GLN A 198 21.40 7.35 10.51
N LYS A 199 22.07 7.74 9.40
CA LYS A 199 21.64 8.82 8.52
C LYS A 199 20.31 8.51 7.83
N GLU A 200 19.39 9.47 7.85
CA GLU A 200 18.23 9.53 6.97
C GLU A 200 18.48 10.53 5.85
N VAL A 201 18.27 10.11 4.61
CA VAL A 201 18.60 10.91 3.43
C VAL A 201 17.34 11.25 2.64
N ARG A 202 17.21 12.51 2.24
CA ARG A 202 16.14 12.96 1.37
C ARG A 202 16.34 12.39 -0.04
N ALA A 203 15.33 11.70 -0.56
CA ALA A 203 15.43 11.05 -1.87
C ALA A 203 15.62 12.04 -3.04
N LEU A 204 15.11 13.27 -2.92
CA LEU A 204 15.18 14.27 -3.98
C LEU A 204 16.54 14.96 -4.06
N THR A 205 17.08 15.39 -2.91
CA THR A 205 18.31 16.17 -2.81
C THR A 205 19.54 15.29 -2.62
N GLY A 206 19.38 14.07 -2.10
CA GLY A 206 20.47 13.18 -1.72
C GLY A 206 21.21 13.61 -0.45
N LYS A 207 20.69 14.60 0.27
CA LYS A 207 21.28 15.13 1.50
C LYS A 207 20.71 14.48 2.75
N VAL A 208 21.50 14.45 3.82
CA VAL A 208 21.04 14.03 5.14
C VAL A 208 19.99 15.02 5.62
N CYS A 209 18.89 14.51 6.20
CA CYS A 209 17.75 15.30 6.65
C CYS A 209 17.18 14.84 8.00
N GLY A 210 17.95 13.99 8.69
CA GLY A 210 17.59 13.36 9.94
C GLY A 210 18.54 12.25 10.31
N TYR A 211 18.44 11.79 11.56
CA TYR A 211 19.12 10.61 12.04
C TYR A 211 18.22 9.78 12.92
N GLU A 212 18.34 8.45 12.85
CA GLU A 212 17.72 7.55 13.81
C GLU A 212 18.69 7.26 14.96
N ALA A 213 18.21 7.44 16.20
CA ALA A 213 18.94 7.07 17.40
C ALA A 213 18.73 5.59 17.76
N LEU A 214 19.81 4.83 17.73
CA LEU A 214 19.82 3.39 17.96
C LEU A 214 20.65 3.06 19.20
N ALA A 215 20.04 2.38 20.17
CA ALA A 215 20.74 1.91 21.36
C ALA A 215 21.80 0.86 21.00
N ARG A 216 22.98 0.95 21.61
CA ARG A 216 24.02 -0.10 21.62
C ARG A 216 24.54 -0.27 23.03
N TRP A 217 24.72 -1.52 23.45
CA TRP A 217 25.35 -1.84 24.71
C TRP A 217 26.79 -2.27 24.46
N ASN A 218 27.74 -1.36 24.74
CA ASN A 218 29.16 -1.62 24.61
C ASN A 218 29.70 -2.20 25.92
N ASP A 219 29.62 -3.51 26.03
CA ASP A 219 29.99 -4.26 27.23
C ASP A 219 31.50 -4.61 27.25
N PRO A 220 32.20 -4.45 28.39
CA PRO A 220 33.61 -4.79 28.48
C PRO A 220 33.91 -6.29 28.35
N LYS A 221 32.94 -7.17 28.64
CA LYS A 221 33.11 -8.63 28.60
C LYS A 221 32.64 -9.22 27.28
N TYR A 222 31.47 -8.81 26.78
CA TYR A 222 30.84 -9.37 25.58
C TYR A 222 30.99 -8.51 24.32
N GLY A 223 31.62 -7.34 24.40
CA GLY A 223 31.68 -6.39 23.30
C GLY A 223 30.31 -5.76 23.05
N ILE A 224 29.95 -5.54 21.78
CA ILE A 224 28.65 -4.93 21.44
C ILE A 224 27.54 -5.98 21.56
N ILE A 225 26.70 -5.87 22.57
CA ILE A 225 25.51 -6.72 22.73
C ILE A 225 24.40 -6.19 21.80
N SER A 226 23.81 -7.09 21.01
CA SER A 226 22.77 -6.74 20.03
C SER A 226 21.49 -6.22 20.72
N PRO A 227 20.86 -5.14 20.21
CA PRO A 227 19.56 -4.64 20.68
C PRO A 227 18.47 -5.70 20.66
N GLY A 228 18.43 -6.55 19.63
CA GLY A 228 17.46 -7.64 19.54
C GLY A 228 17.57 -8.68 20.67
N ILE A 229 18.65 -8.65 21.46
CA ILE A 229 18.80 -9.48 22.66
C ILE A 229 18.41 -8.68 23.90
N PHE A 230 19.07 -7.55 24.17
CA PHE A 230 18.88 -6.88 25.45
C PHE A 230 17.54 -6.12 25.52
N VAL A 231 17.01 -5.58 24.41
CA VAL A 231 15.71 -4.89 24.41
C VAL A 231 14.61 -5.87 24.80
N GLU A 232 14.56 -7.04 24.17
CA GLU A 232 13.59 -8.11 24.50
C GLU A 232 13.67 -8.48 26.00
N VAL A 233 14.88 -8.60 26.55
CA VAL A 233 15.09 -8.91 27.97
C VAL A 233 14.55 -7.79 28.86
N LEU A 234 14.87 -6.53 28.55
CA LEU A 234 14.44 -5.37 29.33
C LEU A 234 12.93 -5.15 29.27
N GLU A 235 12.29 -5.39 28.13
CA GLU A 235 10.83 -5.39 28.01
C GLU A 235 10.21 -6.46 28.90
N ASN A 236 10.76 -7.68 28.87
CA ASN A 236 10.29 -8.81 29.67
C ASN A 236 10.37 -8.57 31.18
N VAL A 237 11.42 -7.87 31.65
CA VAL A 237 11.56 -7.48 33.06
C VAL A 237 11.03 -6.07 33.37
N ARG A 238 10.35 -5.44 32.41
CA ARG A 238 9.73 -4.10 32.53
C ARG A 238 10.70 -2.98 32.91
N LEU A 239 11.94 -3.04 32.41
CA LEU A 239 12.99 -2.03 32.62
C LEU A 239 13.28 -1.17 31.37
N ILE A 240 12.63 -1.43 30.22
CA ILE A 240 12.93 -0.75 28.95
C ILE A 240 12.81 0.79 29.03
N HIS A 241 11.78 1.31 29.68
CA HIS A 241 11.59 2.75 29.90
C HIS A 241 12.78 3.48 30.52
N LYS A 242 13.57 2.82 31.38
CA LYS A 242 14.77 3.43 31.94
C LYS A 242 15.85 3.64 30.87
N LEU A 243 15.98 2.69 29.95
CA LEU A 243 16.90 2.81 28.82
C LEU A 243 16.43 3.91 27.88
N ASP A 244 15.16 3.93 27.53
CA ASP A 244 14.66 4.90 26.54
C ASP A 244 14.72 6.33 27.09
N ILE A 245 14.44 6.54 28.38
CA ILE A 245 14.65 7.85 29.03
C ILE A 245 16.12 8.27 28.99
N TYR A 246 17.05 7.34 29.25
CA TYR A 246 18.49 7.62 29.15
C TYR A 246 18.93 7.94 27.72
N MET A 247 18.38 7.21 26.74
CA MET A 247 18.63 7.46 25.32
C MET A 247 18.11 8.84 24.91
N ILE A 248 16.90 9.22 25.33
CA ILE A 248 16.33 10.56 25.12
C ILE A 248 17.22 11.64 25.73
N GLU A 249 17.74 11.42 26.94
CA GLU A 249 18.64 12.36 27.61
C GLU A 249 19.93 12.55 26.82
N GLN A 250 20.54 11.46 26.35
CA GLN A 250 21.77 11.52 25.55
C GLN A 250 21.52 12.17 24.18
N VAL A 251 20.42 11.85 23.50
CA VAL A 251 20.03 12.51 22.24
C VAL A 251 19.82 14.01 22.44
N CYS A 252 19.17 14.43 23.53
CA CYS A 252 19.01 15.84 23.84
C CYS A 252 20.36 16.53 24.11
N SER A 253 21.30 15.84 24.75
CA SER A 253 22.66 16.34 24.96
C SER A 253 23.40 16.51 23.64
N ASP A 254 23.37 15.50 22.78
CA ASP A 254 24.09 15.50 21.50
C ASP A 254 23.52 16.60 20.57
N LEU A 255 22.19 16.74 20.51
CA LEU A 255 21.54 17.84 19.79
C LEU A 255 21.93 19.21 20.33
N ARG A 256 22.13 19.36 21.64
CA ARG A 256 22.58 20.64 22.23
C ARG A 256 23.97 20.98 21.72
N ASP A 257 24.88 20.01 21.77
CA ASP A 257 26.25 20.18 21.32
C ASP A 257 26.30 20.50 19.82
N ASP A 258 25.40 19.93 19.02
CA ASP A 258 25.30 20.23 17.59
C ASP A 258 24.77 21.65 17.32
N ILE A 259 23.74 22.10 18.04
CA ILE A 259 23.26 23.50 17.93
C ILE A 259 24.35 24.49 18.35
N ASP A 260 25.13 24.19 19.39
CA ASP A 260 26.22 25.05 19.86
C ASP A 260 27.44 25.03 18.94
N SER A 261 27.58 24.00 18.10
CA SER A 261 28.72 23.85 17.17
C SER A 261 28.69 24.81 15.98
N GLY A 262 27.52 25.33 15.61
CA GLY A 262 27.32 26.21 14.45
C GLY A 262 27.26 25.49 13.10
N PHE A 263 27.28 24.15 13.07
CA PHE A 263 27.06 23.33 11.87
C PHE A 263 25.57 23.04 11.63
N ALA A 264 25.26 22.30 10.56
CA ALA A 264 23.88 21.88 10.30
C ALA A 264 23.38 20.98 11.43
N VAL A 265 22.14 21.22 11.86
CA VAL A 265 21.47 20.46 12.93
C VAL A 265 20.26 19.76 12.32
N GLU A 266 20.22 18.45 12.39
CA GLU A 266 19.15 17.64 11.82
C GLU A 266 18.27 17.04 12.94
N PRO A 267 16.98 16.78 12.66
CA PRO A 267 16.10 16.13 13.64
C PRO A 267 16.55 14.69 13.89
N ILE A 268 16.37 14.24 15.13
CA ILE A 268 16.71 12.88 15.54
C ILE A 268 15.43 12.13 15.91
N SER A 269 15.25 10.95 15.35
CA SER A 269 14.16 10.05 15.68
C SER A 269 14.54 9.09 16.81
N ILE A 270 13.58 8.81 17.70
CA ILE A 270 13.76 7.95 18.87
C ILE A 270 12.65 6.92 18.90
N ASN A 271 13.06 5.65 19.01
CA ASN A 271 12.17 4.51 19.15
C ASN A 271 11.58 4.44 20.57
N LEU A 272 10.25 4.29 20.66
CA LEU A 272 9.54 4.01 21.90
C LEU A 272 8.71 2.74 21.78
N SER A 273 8.86 1.88 22.78
CA SER A 273 8.04 0.70 22.96
C SER A 273 6.67 1.05 23.55
N ARG A 274 5.72 0.12 23.43
CA ARG A 274 4.43 0.20 24.12
C ARG A 274 4.59 0.35 25.64
N LEU A 275 5.58 -0.32 26.22
CA LEU A 275 5.80 -0.35 27.65
C LEU A 275 6.18 1.02 28.20
N ASP A 276 6.79 1.90 27.41
CA ASP A 276 7.16 3.25 27.87
C ASP A 276 5.93 4.09 28.20
N PHE A 277 4.88 3.94 27.40
CA PHE A 277 3.59 4.58 27.64
C PHE A 277 2.86 3.97 28.84
N GLU A 278 3.00 2.66 29.08
CA GLU A 278 2.33 1.97 30.19
C GLU A 278 3.04 2.17 31.54
N LEU A 279 4.37 2.30 31.54
CA LEU A 279 5.19 2.30 32.74
C LEU A 279 5.46 3.71 33.29
N CYS A 280 5.39 4.75 32.46
CA CYS A 280 5.65 6.13 32.89
C CYS A 280 4.88 7.16 32.04
N ASP A 281 4.85 8.43 32.49
CA ASP A 281 4.41 9.54 31.63
C ASP A 281 5.58 9.93 30.70
N ILE A 282 5.82 9.12 29.67
CA ILE A 282 6.96 9.27 28.77
C ILE A 282 7.02 10.66 28.12
N LYS A 283 5.85 11.26 27.87
CA LYS A 283 5.78 12.64 27.37
C LYS A 283 6.40 13.62 28.38
N ALA A 284 6.09 13.47 29.67
CA ALA A 284 6.64 14.35 30.70
C ALA A 284 8.17 14.21 30.78
N GLU A 285 8.69 12.98 30.61
CA GLU A 285 10.14 12.72 30.57
C GLU A 285 10.81 13.32 29.33
N ILE A 286 10.23 13.16 28.13
CA ILE A 286 10.71 13.82 26.90
C ILE A 286 10.73 15.34 27.10
N ASP A 287 9.63 15.92 27.61
CA ASP A 287 9.54 17.35 27.87
C ASP A 287 10.55 17.81 28.93
N ARG A 288 10.87 16.97 29.92
CA ARG A 288 11.89 17.25 30.96
C ARG A 288 13.28 17.30 30.35
N CYS A 289 13.71 16.22 29.67
CA CYS A 289 15.02 16.14 29.02
C CYS A 289 15.20 17.30 28.02
N ARG A 290 14.22 17.50 27.14
CA ARG A 290 14.22 18.59 26.17
C ARG A 290 14.39 19.97 26.82
N LYS A 291 13.73 20.24 27.96
CA LYS A 291 13.85 21.52 28.68
C LYS A 291 15.22 21.69 29.33
N ILE A 292 15.81 20.64 29.88
CA ILE A 292 17.14 20.68 30.51
C ILE A 292 18.20 21.12 29.49
N TYR A 293 18.14 20.55 28.28
CA TYR A 293 19.09 20.83 27.21
C TYR A 293 18.63 21.93 26.24
N ASN A 294 17.49 22.59 26.50
CA ASN A 294 16.91 23.63 25.65
C ASN A 294 16.77 23.23 24.16
N ILE A 295 16.17 22.05 23.92
CA ILE A 295 15.99 21.49 22.57
C ILE A 295 14.62 21.89 21.98
N PRO A 296 14.55 22.38 20.73
CA PRO A 296 13.31 22.54 19.99
C PRO A 296 12.56 21.20 19.78
N LYS A 297 11.23 21.21 19.85
CA LYS A 297 10.43 19.97 19.71
C LYS A 297 10.52 19.35 18.31
N ASN A 298 10.68 20.16 17.28
CA ASN A 298 10.79 19.73 15.89
C ASN A 298 12.12 19.04 15.56
N LEU A 299 13.07 18.99 16.50
CA LEU A 299 14.29 18.19 16.38
C LEU A 299 14.16 16.79 16.99
N LEU A 300 12.98 16.44 17.55
CA LEU A 300 12.72 15.13 18.13
C LEU A 300 11.51 14.50 17.44
N ASN A 301 11.76 13.43 16.69
CA ASN A 301 10.73 12.60 16.09
C ASN A 301 10.54 11.34 16.95
N ILE A 302 9.30 10.90 17.14
CA ILE A 302 9.01 9.73 17.96
C ILE A 302 8.53 8.60 17.07
N GLU A 303 9.22 7.47 17.13
CA GLU A 303 8.91 6.26 16.38
C GLU A 303 8.19 5.26 17.27
N ILE A 304 7.13 4.66 16.73
CA ILE A 304 6.35 3.60 17.40
C ILE A 304 6.22 2.44 16.42
N THR A 305 6.66 1.27 16.83
CA THR A 305 6.62 0.05 15.99
C THR A 305 5.19 -0.39 15.70
N GLU A 306 4.96 -0.98 14.53
CA GLU A 306 3.63 -1.50 14.16
C GLU A 306 3.12 -2.53 15.17
N SER A 307 3.99 -3.39 15.69
CA SER A 307 3.64 -4.45 16.64
C SER A 307 3.16 -3.92 18.00
N ALA A 308 3.55 -2.71 18.38
CA ALA A 308 3.03 -2.03 19.57
C ALA A 308 1.55 -1.61 19.40
N LEU A 309 1.11 -1.41 18.16
CA LEU A 309 -0.21 -0.88 17.81
C LEU A 309 -1.24 -2.02 17.68
N THR A 310 -2.32 -1.90 18.46
CA THR A 310 -3.50 -2.78 18.35
C THR A 310 -4.70 -1.92 18.01
N SER A 311 -5.49 -2.32 17.01
CA SER A 311 -6.54 -1.49 16.41
C SER A 311 -7.72 -1.14 17.34
N GLU A 312 -7.80 -1.77 18.52
CA GLU A 312 -8.83 -1.55 19.55
C GLU A 312 -8.29 -0.82 20.81
N ASP A 313 -7.02 -0.39 20.80
CA ASP A 313 -6.36 0.18 21.97
C ASP A 313 -6.56 1.70 22.10
N ASN A 314 -7.60 2.08 22.85
CA ASN A 314 -7.88 3.48 23.17
C ASN A 314 -6.76 4.16 23.98
N PHE A 315 -5.98 3.41 24.77
CA PHE A 315 -4.96 4.01 25.63
C PHE A 315 -3.80 4.58 24.81
N LEU A 316 -3.21 3.77 23.94
CA LEU A 316 -2.07 4.18 23.12
C LEU A 316 -2.47 5.29 22.14
N GLY A 317 -3.68 5.21 21.58
CA GLY A 317 -4.22 6.26 20.69
C GLY A 317 -4.34 7.63 21.36
N GLU A 318 -4.76 7.68 22.62
CA GLU A 318 -4.80 8.95 23.37
C GLU A 318 -3.39 9.46 23.70
N GLN A 319 -2.41 8.60 23.96
CA GLN A 319 -1.02 9.02 24.17
C GLN A 319 -0.41 9.61 22.89
N ILE A 320 -0.61 8.97 21.74
CA ILE A 320 -0.17 9.46 20.43
C ILE A 320 -0.77 10.85 20.17
N LYS A 321 -2.08 11.01 20.37
CA LYS A 321 -2.75 12.31 20.23
C LYS A 321 -2.19 13.36 21.20
N LYS A 322 -1.87 12.99 22.44
CA LYS A 322 -1.28 13.88 23.46
C LYS A 322 0.09 14.39 22.99
N LEU A 323 0.94 13.52 22.45
CA LEU A 323 2.24 13.90 21.89
C LEU A 323 2.10 14.79 20.65
N ARG A 324 1.25 14.42 19.69
CA ARG A 324 1.02 15.22 18.47
C ARG A 324 0.46 16.61 18.77
N ARG A 325 -0.55 16.71 19.63
CA ARG A 325 -1.08 18.01 20.09
C ARG A 325 -0.03 18.87 20.80
N SER A 326 1.01 18.24 21.32
CA SER A 326 2.13 18.95 21.95
C SER A 326 3.18 19.40 20.95
N GLY A 327 3.08 19.02 19.67
CA GLY A 327 3.96 19.45 18.58
C GLY A 327 5.08 18.48 18.23
N TYR A 328 5.04 17.23 18.71
CA TYR A 328 5.97 16.18 18.27
C TYR A 328 5.44 15.50 17.00
N GLN A 329 6.34 15.14 16.09
CA GLN A 329 6.00 14.26 14.97
C GLN A 329 5.99 12.81 15.45
N ILE A 330 4.96 12.06 15.06
CA ILE A 330 4.85 10.62 15.37
C ILE A 330 4.97 9.83 14.09
N TRP A 331 5.93 8.91 14.08
CA TRP A 331 6.25 8.07 12.96
C TRP A 331 5.85 6.63 13.30
N MET A 332 5.27 5.95 12.32
CA MET A 332 4.99 4.52 12.41
C MET A 332 6.18 3.76 11.84
N ASP A 333 6.82 2.96 12.69
CA ASP A 333 7.97 2.14 12.34
C ASP A 333 7.56 0.71 11.94
N ASP A 334 8.42 0.00 11.21
CA ASP A 334 8.20 -1.38 10.73
C ASP A 334 6.91 -1.58 9.90
N PHE A 335 6.49 -0.58 9.11
CA PHE A 335 5.22 -0.65 8.38
C PHE A 335 5.18 -1.83 7.39
N GLY A 336 4.17 -2.69 7.54
CA GLY A 336 3.87 -3.82 6.67
C GLY A 336 4.37 -5.16 7.20
N THR A 337 4.93 -5.19 8.41
CA THR A 337 5.31 -6.44 9.11
C THR A 337 4.15 -7.05 9.90
N GLY A 338 3.15 -6.23 10.28
CA GLY A 338 2.00 -6.67 11.07
C GLY A 338 0.77 -7.07 10.26
N TYR A 339 -0.17 -7.76 10.92
CA TYR A 339 -1.40 -8.27 10.30
C TYR A 339 -2.44 -7.18 9.95
N SER A 340 -2.29 -5.95 10.45
CA SER A 340 -3.32 -4.89 10.31
C SER A 340 -2.75 -3.50 10.06
N SER A 341 -1.67 -3.37 9.28
CA SER A 341 -1.01 -2.08 9.01
C SER A 341 -1.97 -1.01 8.49
N PHE A 342 -2.87 -1.37 7.56
CA PHE A 342 -3.91 -0.46 7.06
C PHE A 342 -5.00 -0.13 8.10
N GLY A 343 -5.31 -1.07 9.00
CA GLY A 343 -6.22 -0.83 10.11
C GLY A 343 -5.64 0.20 11.08
N ASN A 344 -4.34 0.10 11.36
CA ASN A 344 -3.64 1.06 12.20
C ASN A 344 -3.59 2.46 11.56
N LEU A 345 -3.32 2.56 10.25
CA LEU A 345 -3.39 3.85 9.52
C LEU A 345 -4.78 4.51 9.54
N LYS A 346 -5.84 3.71 9.67
CA LYS A 346 -7.21 4.22 9.82
C LYS A 346 -7.49 4.70 11.25
N SER A 347 -6.96 4.01 12.25
CA SER A 347 -7.27 4.25 13.67
C SER A 347 -6.40 5.33 14.31
N TYR A 348 -5.21 5.56 13.78
CA TYR A 348 -4.22 6.45 14.36
C TYR A 348 -3.72 7.46 13.32
N ASP A 349 -3.53 8.69 13.75
CA ASP A 349 -2.99 9.74 12.90
C ASP A 349 -1.47 9.78 13.03
N PHE A 350 -0.73 9.46 11.96
CA PHE A 350 0.74 9.54 11.89
C PHE A 350 1.19 10.69 10.99
N ASP A 351 2.40 11.20 11.24
CA ASP A 351 3.07 12.18 10.39
C ASP A 351 3.90 11.50 9.30
N MET A 352 4.45 10.31 9.58
CA MET A 352 5.28 9.54 8.65
C MET A 352 5.08 8.03 8.84
N ILE A 353 5.26 7.27 7.76
CA ILE A 353 5.46 5.81 7.81
C ILE A 353 6.88 5.45 7.38
N LYS A 354 7.54 4.56 8.13
CA LYS A 354 8.80 3.91 7.75
C LYS A 354 8.48 2.53 7.19
N ILE A 355 8.78 2.33 5.91
CA ILE A 355 8.54 1.09 5.18
C ILE A 355 9.68 0.13 5.50
N ASP A 356 9.34 -1.00 6.12
CA ASP A 356 10.29 -2.00 6.58
C ASP A 356 11.19 -2.54 5.45
N MET A 357 12.43 -2.86 5.83
CA MET A 357 13.47 -3.38 4.95
C MET A 357 13.07 -4.68 4.23
N SER A 358 12.15 -5.50 4.77
CA SER A 358 11.69 -6.73 4.09
C SER A 358 11.11 -6.45 2.70
N PHE A 359 10.43 -5.31 2.49
CA PHE A 359 9.93 -4.91 1.18
C PHE A 359 11.07 -4.56 0.21
N ILE A 360 12.18 -4.02 0.71
CA ILE A 360 13.33 -3.62 -0.11
C ILE A 360 14.21 -4.83 -0.46
N ARG A 361 14.41 -5.77 0.46
CA ARG A 361 15.21 -6.99 0.21
C ARG A 361 14.63 -7.88 -0.90
N GLU A 362 13.31 -7.92 -1.06
CA GLU A 362 12.66 -8.72 -2.11
C GLU A 362 12.57 -8.02 -3.48
N TYR A 363 12.98 -6.75 -3.56
CA TYR A 363 12.83 -5.87 -4.73
C TYR A 363 13.37 -6.43 -6.06
N GLU A 364 14.51 -7.12 -6.01
CA GLU A 364 15.17 -7.62 -7.22
C GLU A 364 14.52 -8.91 -7.74
N LYS A 365 14.01 -9.74 -6.84
CA LYS A 365 13.50 -11.09 -7.17
C LYS A 365 12.03 -11.08 -7.56
N ASN A 366 11.26 -10.09 -7.12
CA ASN A 366 9.81 -10.11 -7.24
C ASN A 366 9.23 -8.82 -7.85
N LYS A 367 8.76 -8.90 -9.11
CA LYS A 367 8.10 -7.78 -9.79
C LYS A 367 6.84 -7.28 -9.05
N LYS A 368 6.18 -8.13 -8.25
CA LYS A 368 5.00 -7.74 -7.45
C LYS A 368 5.39 -6.74 -6.35
N THR A 369 6.54 -6.92 -5.72
CA THR A 369 7.03 -6.05 -4.64
C THR A 369 7.16 -4.60 -5.10
N ARG A 370 7.60 -4.36 -6.35
CA ARG A 370 7.66 -3.02 -6.95
C ARG A 370 6.29 -2.35 -7.07
N VAL A 371 5.28 -3.13 -7.46
CA VAL A 371 3.90 -2.64 -7.58
C VAL A 371 3.31 -2.33 -6.21
N ILE A 372 3.60 -3.18 -5.22
CA ILE A 372 3.15 -3.00 -3.83
C ILE A 372 3.77 -1.73 -3.22
N LEU A 373 5.09 -1.55 -3.33
CA LEU A 373 5.79 -0.35 -2.84
C LEU A 373 5.23 0.93 -3.48
N ALA A 374 5.02 0.92 -4.80
CA ALA A 374 4.41 2.05 -5.51
C ALA A 374 2.99 2.36 -5.01
N ALA A 375 2.18 1.33 -4.75
CA ALA A 375 0.84 1.48 -4.21
C ALA A 375 0.84 2.03 -2.77
N ILE A 376 1.74 1.52 -1.91
CA ILE A 376 1.90 2.00 -0.52
C ILE A 376 2.26 3.47 -0.50
N ILE A 377 3.28 3.88 -1.27
CA ILE A 377 3.72 5.28 -1.33
C ILE A 377 2.61 6.19 -1.87
N SER A 378 1.94 5.78 -2.95
CA SER A 378 0.82 6.55 -3.49
C SER A 378 -0.31 6.71 -2.46
N MET A 379 -0.64 5.64 -1.73
CA MET A 379 -1.67 5.66 -0.70
C MET A 379 -1.27 6.56 0.47
N ALA A 380 -0.04 6.44 1.00
CA ALA A 380 0.43 7.26 2.11
C ALA A 380 0.32 8.75 1.77
N LYS A 381 0.72 9.13 0.56
CA LYS A 381 0.57 10.50 0.05
C LYS A 381 -0.87 10.93 -0.09
N GLU A 382 -1.77 10.04 -0.55
CA GLU A 382 -3.21 10.33 -0.61
C GLU A 382 -3.83 10.54 0.78
N LEU A 383 -3.29 9.87 1.81
CA LEU A 383 -3.64 10.07 3.21
C LEU A 383 -2.95 11.31 3.82
N GLY A 384 -2.03 11.94 3.10
CA GLY A 384 -1.26 13.08 3.56
C GLY A 384 -0.17 12.74 4.58
N ILE A 385 0.29 11.48 4.58
CA ILE A 385 1.33 10.94 5.46
C ILE A 385 2.64 10.85 4.69
N HIS A 386 3.73 11.32 5.31
CA HIS A 386 5.07 11.27 4.71
C HIS A 386 5.63 9.84 4.66
N THR A 387 6.61 9.60 3.79
CA THR A 387 7.17 8.25 3.59
C THR A 387 8.68 8.19 3.73
N LEU A 388 9.16 7.21 4.52
CA LEU A 388 10.55 6.80 4.61
C LEU A 388 10.66 5.32 4.22
N ALA A 389 11.70 4.93 3.49
CA ALA A 389 11.99 3.52 3.21
C ALA A 389 13.33 3.09 3.79
N GLU A 390 13.33 1.95 4.47
CA GLU A 390 14.48 1.43 5.19
C GLU A 390 15.24 0.34 4.42
N GLY A 391 16.49 0.12 4.82
CA GLY A 391 17.32 -0.94 4.27
C GLY A 391 17.68 -0.74 2.81
N VAL A 392 17.86 0.50 2.37
CA VAL A 392 18.39 0.83 1.05
C VAL A 392 19.90 0.55 1.02
N GLU A 393 20.30 -0.44 0.24
CA GLU A 393 21.68 -0.92 0.14
C GLU A 393 22.31 -0.62 -1.24
N THR A 394 21.49 -0.49 -2.29
CA THR A 394 21.98 -0.32 -3.67
C THR A 394 21.47 0.96 -4.33
N LYS A 395 22.24 1.46 -5.31
CA LYS A 395 21.87 2.66 -6.08
C LYS A 395 20.60 2.42 -6.92
N GLU A 396 20.38 1.19 -7.35
CA GLU A 396 19.18 0.77 -8.09
C GLU A 396 17.92 0.86 -7.24
N GLN A 397 18.00 0.50 -5.95
CA GLN A 397 16.91 0.67 -4.98
C GLN A 397 16.63 2.16 -4.75
N TYR A 398 17.69 2.96 -4.53
CA TYR A 398 17.61 4.42 -4.39
C TYR A 398 16.87 5.07 -5.56
N GLU A 399 17.31 4.84 -6.81
CA GLU A 399 16.70 5.46 -8.00
C GLU A 399 15.25 5.00 -8.20
N PHE A 400 14.93 3.76 -7.83
CA PHE A 400 13.57 3.26 -7.89
C PHE A 400 12.65 3.98 -6.90
N LEU A 401 13.05 4.04 -5.62
CA LEU A 401 12.27 4.67 -4.54
C LEU A 401 12.09 6.17 -4.80
N ARG A 402 13.14 6.84 -5.26
CA ARG A 402 13.10 8.24 -5.71
C ARG A 402 12.09 8.43 -6.85
N ARG A 403 12.10 7.57 -7.87
CA ARG A 403 11.20 7.68 -9.04
C ARG A 403 9.72 7.52 -8.68
N ILE A 404 9.40 6.65 -7.73
CA ILE A 404 8.02 6.44 -7.28
C ILE A 404 7.59 7.45 -6.21
N GLY A 405 8.51 8.29 -5.74
CA GLY A 405 8.24 9.40 -4.85
C GLY A 405 8.37 9.10 -3.37
N CYS A 406 9.10 8.07 -2.96
CA CYS A 406 9.49 7.96 -1.56
C CYS A 406 10.29 9.20 -1.17
N GLU A 407 10.04 9.77 0.02
CA GLU A 407 10.55 11.09 0.38
C GLU A 407 11.88 11.02 1.10
N LYS A 408 12.00 10.10 2.06
CA LYS A 408 13.21 9.83 2.83
C LYS A 408 13.65 8.38 2.66
N LEU A 409 14.95 8.15 2.79
CA LEU A 409 15.58 6.86 2.59
C LEU A 409 16.61 6.62 3.69
N GLN A 410 16.69 5.38 4.16
CA GLN A 410 17.66 4.98 5.17
C GLN A 410 18.24 3.62 4.80
N GLY A 411 19.53 3.42 5.05
CA GLY A 411 20.19 2.14 4.80
C GLY A 411 21.69 2.25 4.57
N TYR A 412 22.33 1.11 4.35
CA TYR A 412 23.79 1.00 4.27
C TYR A 412 24.39 1.67 3.03
N LEU A 413 23.58 2.02 2.03
CA LEU A 413 24.01 2.87 0.92
C LEU A 413 24.55 4.23 1.42
N PHE A 414 23.96 4.78 2.48
CA PHE A 414 24.31 6.10 3.03
C PHE A 414 25.24 6.03 4.24
N GLY A 415 25.30 4.87 4.91
CA GLY A 415 26.17 4.60 6.03
C GLY A 415 25.53 3.64 7.04
N THR A 416 26.38 2.90 7.74
CA THR A 416 25.95 2.09 8.90
C THR A 416 25.76 2.98 10.12
N PRO A 417 24.98 2.55 11.13
CA PRO A 417 24.93 3.23 12.43
C PRO A 417 26.33 3.42 13.03
N LYS A 418 26.62 4.61 13.54
CA LYS A 418 27.91 4.94 14.16
C LYS A 418 27.72 5.75 15.44
N PRO A 419 28.61 5.66 16.44
CA PRO A 419 28.50 6.45 17.64
C PRO A 419 28.88 7.92 17.37
N VAL A 420 28.40 8.85 18.21
CA VAL A 420 28.62 10.30 18.03
C VAL A 420 30.09 10.67 17.88
N GLU A 421 30.99 9.96 18.57
CA GLU A 421 32.42 10.22 18.54
C GLU A 421 33.08 9.88 17.19
N SER A 422 32.38 9.18 16.30
CA SER A 422 32.85 8.86 14.95
C SER A 422 32.44 9.89 13.89
N PHE A 423 31.63 10.89 14.25
CA PHE A 423 31.22 11.94 13.32
C PHE A 423 32.23 13.07 13.29
N VAL A 424 32.61 13.50 12.09
CA VAL A 424 33.47 14.67 11.89
C VAL A 424 32.56 15.83 11.50
N ARG A 425 32.24 16.72 12.45
CA ARG A 425 31.23 17.79 12.25
C ARG A 425 31.46 18.64 10.99
N GLU A 426 32.71 18.99 10.71
CA GLU A 426 33.08 19.78 9.52
C GLU A 426 32.73 19.09 8.20
N GLU A 427 32.76 17.76 8.17
CA GLU A 427 32.46 16.96 6.98
C GLU A 427 31.00 16.49 7.02
N ASP A 428 30.63 15.74 8.05
CA ASP A 428 29.34 15.06 8.19
C ASP A 428 28.15 16.01 8.41
N CYS A 429 28.36 17.17 9.04
CA CYS A 429 27.32 18.16 9.35
C CYS A 429 27.47 19.45 8.50
N SER A 430 28.21 19.37 7.39
CA SER A 430 28.32 20.48 6.45
C SER A 430 27.01 20.69 5.69
N PHE A 431 26.70 21.94 5.30
CA PHE A 431 25.54 22.24 4.45
C PHE A 431 25.67 21.67 3.02
N GLU A 432 26.82 21.10 2.65
CA GLU A 432 26.98 20.31 1.43
C GLU A 432 26.34 18.92 1.58
N ASN A 433 26.52 18.29 2.75
CA ASN A 433 26.05 16.95 3.04
C ASN A 433 24.66 16.91 3.72
N CYS A 434 24.33 17.92 4.52
CA CYS A 434 23.09 18.05 5.27
C CYS A 434 22.15 19.08 4.65
N GLU A 435 20.86 18.93 4.91
CA GLU A 435 19.87 19.97 4.61
C GLU A 435 20.02 21.11 5.63
N ASP A 436 19.62 22.31 5.21
CA ASP A 436 19.43 23.36 6.20
C ASP A 436 18.05 23.16 6.80
N PHE A 437 18.03 22.81 8.10
CA PHE A 437 16.81 22.55 8.85
C PHE A 437 15.82 23.72 8.79
N ALA A 438 16.27 24.97 8.59
CA ALA A 438 15.35 26.09 8.37
C ALA A 438 14.39 25.87 7.19
N TYR A 439 14.77 25.01 6.23
CA TYR A 439 13.98 24.64 5.06
C TYR A 439 13.34 23.25 5.17
N HIS A 440 13.29 22.63 6.36
CA HIS A 440 12.71 21.29 6.50
C HIS A 440 11.24 21.25 6.00
N LEU A 441 10.42 22.25 6.37
CA LEU A 441 9.03 22.38 5.89
C LEU A 441 8.95 22.61 4.37
N TYR A 442 9.94 23.30 3.81
CA TYR A 442 10.02 23.53 2.37
C TYR A 442 10.28 22.21 1.62
N TYR A 443 11.21 21.39 2.10
CA TYR A 443 11.48 20.08 1.50
C TYR A 443 10.33 19.08 1.73
N ASP A 444 9.71 19.06 2.91
CA ASP A 444 8.55 18.21 3.20
C ASP A 444 7.37 18.56 2.27
N SER A 445 7.18 19.85 1.95
CA SER A 445 6.15 20.27 0.98
C SER A 445 6.39 19.77 -0.45
N MET A 446 7.65 19.53 -0.85
CA MET A 446 7.96 18.86 -2.11
C MET A 446 7.69 17.36 -2.04
N GLY A 447 7.96 16.77 -0.88
CA GLY A 447 7.70 15.37 -0.58
C GLY A 447 6.23 14.99 -0.69
N ASP A 448 5.31 15.91 -0.38
CA ASP A 448 3.86 15.73 -0.50
C ASP A 448 3.38 15.39 -1.94
N ILE A 449 4.18 15.63 -2.98
CA ILE A 449 3.77 15.41 -4.37
C ILE A 449 3.62 13.92 -4.66
N ASN A 450 2.40 13.47 -4.98
CA ASN A 450 2.16 12.11 -5.43
C ASN A 450 2.49 11.94 -6.93
N PHE A 451 3.73 11.55 -7.25
CA PHE A 451 4.18 11.30 -8.63
C PHE A 451 3.43 10.16 -9.34
N LEU A 452 2.83 9.24 -8.58
CA LEU A 452 2.07 8.11 -9.10
C LEU A 452 0.58 8.40 -9.21
N GLY A 453 0.12 9.50 -8.60
CA GLY A 453 -1.28 9.90 -8.58
C GLY A 453 -1.76 10.32 -9.97
N SER A 454 -3.05 10.10 -10.24
CA SER A 454 -3.67 10.56 -11.49
C SER A 454 -3.79 12.10 -11.60
N THR A 455 -3.50 12.84 -10.51
CA THR A 455 -3.54 14.31 -10.44
C THR A 455 -2.40 14.87 -9.56
N PRO A 456 -1.13 14.77 -9.99
CA PRO A 456 0.05 15.01 -9.16
C PRO A 456 0.22 16.46 -8.64
N LEU A 457 -0.50 17.44 -9.20
CA LEU A 457 -0.35 18.87 -8.90
C LEU A 457 -1.48 19.43 -8.00
N ARG A 458 -2.33 18.59 -7.40
CA ARG A 458 -3.45 19.07 -6.58
C ARG A 458 -3.09 19.17 -5.09
N PRO A 459 -3.46 20.27 -4.40
CA PRO A 459 -3.27 20.39 -2.95
C PRO A 459 -4.18 19.44 -2.15
N LYS A 460 -3.77 19.13 -0.90
CA LYS A 460 -4.39 18.21 0.10
C LYS A 460 -5.88 18.49 0.39
N LYS A 461 -6.77 18.28 -0.59
CA LYS A 461 -8.20 18.13 -0.36
C LYS A 461 -8.62 16.76 -0.89
N MET A 462 -8.87 15.88 0.06
CA MET A 462 -9.35 14.50 -0.06
C MET A 462 -10.67 14.44 -0.84
N GLN A 463 -10.60 14.61 -2.15
CA GLN A 463 -11.67 14.25 -3.08
C GLN A 463 -11.01 13.46 -4.20
N VAL A 464 -11.24 12.14 -4.18
CA VAL A 464 -10.81 11.21 -5.21
C VAL A 464 -11.53 11.58 -6.50
N PHE A 465 -10.93 12.45 -7.29
CA PHE A 465 -11.41 12.79 -8.62
C PHE A 465 -10.60 12.01 -9.64
N ASN A 466 -11.22 10.99 -10.22
CA ASN A 466 -10.68 10.40 -11.45
C ASN A 466 -10.89 11.43 -12.58
N ASN A 467 -9.82 12.13 -12.96
CA ASN A 467 -9.86 13.20 -13.98
C ASN A 467 -9.90 12.69 -15.42
N VAL A 468 -9.61 11.41 -15.65
CA VAL A 468 -9.70 10.83 -16.99
C VAL A 468 -11.17 10.56 -17.25
N PRO A 469 -11.80 11.14 -18.29
CA PRO A 469 -13.17 10.80 -18.63
C PRO A 469 -13.19 9.34 -19.07
N ILE A 470 -13.69 8.44 -18.22
CA ILE A 470 -13.81 7.01 -18.53
C ILE A 470 -15.28 6.58 -18.47
N GLY A 471 -15.71 5.87 -19.51
CA GLY A 471 -16.97 5.15 -19.56
C GLY A 471 -16.78 3.68 -19.88
N ILE A 472 -17.74 2.86 -19.47
CA ILE A 472 -17.91 1.48 -19.90
C ILE A 472 -19.29 1.35 -20.53
N TYR A 473 -19.36 0.74 -21.71
CA TYR A 473 -20.62 0.49 -22.41
C TYR A 473 -20.71 -0.94 -22.94
N GLU A 474 -21.96 -1.39 -23.06
CA GLU A 474 -22.34 -2.61 -23.77
C GLU A 474 -22.83 -2.25 -25.17
N MET A 475 -22.57 -3.17 -26.10
CA MET A 475 -23.04 -3.10 -27.47
C MET A 475 -23.83 -4.38 -27.79
N GLU A 476 -25.07 -4.20 -28.24
CA GLU A 476 -25.96 -5.25 -28.73
C GLU A 476 -26.33 -4.92 -30.19
N GLY A 477 -25.79 -5.67 -31.14
CA GLY A 477 -25.81 -5.25 -32.55
C GLY A 477 -25.06 -3.92 -32.71
N ASP A 478 -25.74 -2.89 -33.23
CA ASP A 478 -25.20 -1.53 -33.40
C ASP A 478 -25.67 -0.55 -32.31
N HIS A 479 -26.33 -1.05 -31.25
CA HIS A 479 -26.85 -0.21 -30.18
C HIS A 479 -25.88 -0.14 -29.00
N ILE A 480 -25.48 1.08 -28.63
CA ILE A 480 -24.57 1.35 -27.52
C ILE A 480 -25.34 1.79 -26.28
N THR A 481 -25.08 1.14 -25.14
CA THR A 481 -25.61 1.53 -23.83
C THR A 481 -24.47 1.62 -22.81
N PHE A 482 -24.18 2.83 -22.33
CA PHE A 482 -23.29 3.01 -21.18
C PHE A 482 -23.88 2.31 -19.96
N ILE A 483 -23.02 1.58 -19.24
CA ILE A 483 -23.32 0.94 -17.95
C ILE A 483 -22.62 1.66 -16.80
N TYR A 484 -21.51 2.35 -17.07
CA TYR A 484 -20.77 3.13 -16.09
C TYR A 484 -20.14 4.34 -16.77
N ILE A 485 -20.15 5.48 -16.08
CA ILE A 485 -19.33 6.65 -16.39
C ILE A 485 -18.84 7.25 -15.07
N ASN A 486 -17.57 7.66 -15.01
CA ASN A 486 -17.05 8.40 -13.86
C ASN A 486 -17.43 9.89 -13.92
N ASP A 487 -17.14 10.65 -12.86
CA ASP A 487 -17.52 12.07 -12.80
C ASP A 487 -16.81 12.93 -13.85
N ALA A 488 -15.56 12.61 -14.21
CA ALA A 488 -14.91 13.27 -15.34
C ALA A 488 -15.63 13.01 -16.67
N TYR A 489 -16.18 11.82 -16.88
CA TYR A 489 -16.98 11.53 -18.08
C TYR A 489 -18.34 12.24 -18.05
N LYS A 490 -18.96 12.44 -16.88
CA LYS A 490 -20.15 13.31 -16.74
C LYS A 490 -19.84 14.77 -17.11
N ASN A 491 -18.69 15.28 -16.65
CA ASN A 491 -18.23 16.62 -16.99
C ASN A 491 -17.93 16.74 -18.49
N PHE A 492 -17.28 15.73 -19.08
CA PHE A 492 -17.07 15.65 -20.52
C PHE A 492 -18.40 15.64 -21.29
N LEU A 493 -19.40 14.85 -20.89
CA LEU A 493 -20.72 14.84 -21.52
C LEU A 493 -21.37 16.23 -21.46
N SER A 494 -21.30 16.89 -20.31
CA SER A 494 -21.82 18.26 -20.13
C SER A 494 -21.12 19.25 -21.06
N SER A 495 -19.81 19.08 -21.24
CA SER A 495 -18.96 19.91 -22.11
C SER A 495 -19.33 19.83 -23.59
N ILE A 496 -20.01 18.77 -24.01
CA ILE A 496 -20.49 18.55 -25.39
C ILE A 496 -22.02 18.70 -25.49
N GLY A 497 -22.67 19.31 -24.49
CA GLY A 497 -24.10 19.58 -24.48
C GLY A 497 -24.99 18.36 -24.16
N VAL A 498 -24.44 17.32 -23.52
CA VAL A 498 -25.19 16.13 -23.10
C VAL A 498 -25.32 16.13 -21.57
N ALA A 499 -26.53 16.38 -21.07
CA ALA A 499 -26.77 16.66 -19.64
C ALA A 499 -26.70 15.43 -18.72
N SER A 500 -26.82 14.21 -19.27
CA SER A 500 -26.78 13.00 -18.46
C SER A 500 -26.44 11.74 -19.26
N MET A 501 -26.00 10.70 -18.55
CA MET A 501 -25.86 9.34 -19.08
C MET A 501 -27.15 8.82 -19.71
N LYS A 502 -28.32 9.15 -19.13
CA LYS A 502 -29.62 8.76 -19.67
C LYS A 502 -29.88 9.39 -21.05
N GLN A 503 -29.51 10.66 -21.22
CA GLN A 503 -29.60 11.35 -22.50
C GLN A 503 -28.58 10.78 -23.51
N ALA A 504 -27.35 10.51 -23.07
CA ALA A 504 -26.32 9.85 -23.89
C ALA A 504 -26.81 8.49 -24.41
N ASN A 505 -27.36 7.65 -23.52
CA ASN A 505 -27.92 6.34 -23.90
C ASN A 505 -29.12 6.46 -24.83
N LYS A 506 -29.99 7.47 -24.65
CA LYS A 506 -31.11 7.71 -25.59
C LYS A 506 -30.60 8.06 -26.98
N ARG A 507 -29.59 8.95 -27.07
CA ARG A 507 -28.96 9.33 -28.34
C ARG A 507 -28.28 8.13 -29.00
N ASN A 508 -27.52 7.35 -28.24
CA ASN A 508 -26.73 6.22 -28.72
C ASN A 508 -27.57 5.02 -29.19
N ARG A 509 -28.88 5.00 -28.90
CA ARG A 509 -29.80 4.00 -29.48
C ARG A 509 -30.12 4.28 -30.94
N ASN A 510 -29.94 5.51 -31.43
CA ASN A 510 -30.17 5.84 -32.83
C ASN A 510 -28.89 5.65 -33.65
N ALA A 511 -28.80 4.52 -34.35
CA ALA A 511 -27.66 4.17 -35.21
C ALA A 511 -27.55 5.03 -36.49
N GLU A 512 -28.60 5.78 -36.85
CA GLU A 512 -28.57 6.70 -38.00
C GLU A 512 -27.75 7.98 -37.72
N ILE A 513 -27.42 8.24 -36.45
CA ILE A 513 -26.59 9.39 -36.06
C ILE A 513 -25.14 9.13 -36.48
N PRO A 514 -24.54 9.97 -37.35
CA PRO A 514 -23.21 9.71 -37.93
C PRO A 514 -22.11 9.49 -36.89
N GLU A 515 -22.14 10.21 -35.77
CA GLU A 515 -21.12 10.06 -34.72
C GLU A 515 -21.28 8.75 -33.93
N VAL A 516 -22.51 8.26 -33.77
CA VAL A 516 -22.78 6.98 -33.09
C VAL A 516 -22.27 5.84 -33.97
N ARG A 517 -22.57 5.87 -35.27
CA ARG A 517 -22.07 4.89 -36.25
C ARG A 517 -20.53 4.81 -36.26
N LYS A 518 -19.84 5.97 -36.23
CA LYS A 518 -18.37 6.01 -36.13
C LYS A 518 -17.83 5.34 -34.86
N ILE A 519 -18.52 5.48 -33.72
CA ILE A 519 -18.13 4.80 -32.47
C ILE A 519 -18.39 3.29 -32.58
N VAL A 520 -19.49 2.86 -33.19
CA VAL A 520 -19.77 1.43 -33.46
C VAL A 520 -18.68 0.83 -34.36
N GLU A 521 -18.31 1.50 -35.45
CA GLU A 521 -17.22 1.07 -36.33
C GLU A 521 -15.88 0.95 -35.59
N ALA A 522 -15.54 1.94 -34.75
CA ALA A 522 -14.34 1.90 -33.92
C ALA A 522 -14.37 0.74 -32.92
N SER A 523 -15.55 0.41 -32.39
CA SER A 523 -15.77 -0.73 -31.49
C SER A 523 -15.53 -2.06 -32.20
N HIS A 524 -16.09 -2.24 -33.40
CA HIS A 524 -15.84 -3.43 -34.22
C HIS A 524 -14.38 -3.56 -34.64
N LYS A 525 -13.70 -2.44 -34.95
CA LYS A 525 -12.26 -2.43 -35.22
C LYS A 525 -11.48 -2.88 -33.98
N ALA A 526 -11.80 -2.35 -32.80
CA ALA A 526 -11.16 -2.72 -31.55
C ALA A 526 -11.37 -4.20 -31.19
N GLU A 527 -12.55 -4.78 -31.49
CA GLU A 527 -12.84 -6.20 -31.27
C GLU A 527 -11.97 -7.13 -32.15
N LYS A 528 -11.65 -6.70 -33.37
CA LYS A 528 -10.83 -7.46 -34.34
C LYS A 528 -9.33 -7.19 -34.22
N ALA A 529 -8.92 -6.07 -33.62
CA ALA A 529 -7.53 -5.67 -33.51
C ALA A 529 -6.73 -6.55 -32.51
N ARG A 530 -5.46 -6.82 -32.82
CA ARG A 530 -4.57 -7.65 -31.99
C ARG A 530 -4.33 -7.06 -30.59
N ASP A 531 -4.26 -5.73 -30.48
CA ASP A 531 -4.08 -5.00 -29.21
C ASP A 531 -5.41 -4.65 -28.52
N LYS A 532 -6.54 -5.05 -29.13
CA LYS A 532 -7.91 -4.80 -28.69
C LYS A 532 -8.29 -3.32 -28.58
N ARG A 533 -7.67 -2.43 -29.37
CA ARG A 533 -7.88 -0.97 -29.29
C ARG A 533 -8.40 -0.39 -30.59
N GLY A 534 -9.12 0.72 -30.47
CA GLY A 534 -9.59 1.56 -31.56
C GLY A 534 -9.54 3.03 -31.17
N GLU A 535 -9.39 3.91 -32.16
CA GLU A 535 -9.40 5.36 -31.97
C GLU A 535 -10.33 5.99 -33.00
N ILE A 536 -11.07 7.01 -32.58
CA ILE A 536 -12.03 7.71 -33.42
C ILE A 536 -12.15 9.18 -33.06
N ASP A 537 -12.15 10.01 -34.08
CA ASP A 537 -12.49 11.43 -33.98
C ASP A 537 -13.91 11.67 -34.51
N VAL A 538 -14.73 12.33 -33.70
CA VAL A 538 -16.11 12.69 -34.06
C VAL A 538 -16.38 14.15 -33.71
N ILE A 539 -17.33 14.77 -34.40
CA ILE A 539 -17.79 16.13 -34.09
C ILE A 539 -19.19 16.02 -33.49
N VAL A 540 -19.36 16.39 -32.23
CA VAL A 540 -20.67 16.37 -31.56
C VAL A 540 -20.98 17.77 -31.06
N ASN A 541 -22.13 18.31 -31.46
CA ASN A 541 -22.56 19.67 -31.11
C ASN A 541 -21.46 20.74 -31.34
N GLY A 542 -20.72 20.61 -32.45
CA GLY A 542 -19.64 21.54 -32.81
C GLY A 542 -18.31 21.33 -32.06
N CYS A 543 -18.22 20.37 -31.14
CA CYS A 543 -17.00 20.02 -30.44
C CYS A 543 -16.29 18.84 -31.11
N VAL A 544 -14.99 18.96 -31.35
CA VAL A 544 -14.12 17.87 -31.83
C VAL A 544 -13.79 16.98 -30.65
N ILE A 545 -14.19 15.71 -30.74
CA ILE A 545 -13.99 14.71 -29.70
C ILE A 545 -13.04 13.65 -30.20
N ASN A 546 -11.94 13.45 -29.46
CA ASN A 546 -11.08 12.29 -29.63
C ASN A 546 -11.49 11.21 -28.63
N SER A 547 -11.79 10.01 -29.13
CA SER A 547 -12.16 8.86 -28.30
C SER A 547 -11.29 7.65 -28.56
N LYS A 548 -10.84 7.00 -27.49
CA LYS A 548 -10.10 5.74 -27.51
C LYS A 548 -10.94 4.64 -26.90
N VAL A 549 -11.13 3.57 -27.64
CA VAL A 549 -11.97 2.42 -27.28
C VAL A 549 -11.09 1.20 -27.07
N ARG A 550 -11.43 0.39 -26.06
CA ARG A 550 -10.80 -0.91 -25.81
C ARG A 550 -11.86 -1.99 -25.67
N PHE A 551 -11.72 -3.07 -26.44
CA PHE A 551 -12.57 -4.26 -26.29
C PHE A 551 -12.20 -5.03 -25.02
N LEU A 552 -13.22 -5.36 -24.21
CA LEU A 552 -13.06 -6.07 -22.94
C LEU A 552 -13.42 -7.55 -23.09
N SER A 553 -14.65 -7.85 -23.52
CA SER A 553 -15.18 -9.22 -23.63
C SER A 553 -16.45 -9.28 -24.50
N ARG A 554 -16.81 -10.48 -24.96
CA ARG A 554 -18.05 -10.79 -25.69
C ARG A 554 -18.71 -12.04 -25.09
N GLN A 555 -20.04 -12.00 -24.94
CA GLN A 555 -20.85 -13.18 -24.63
C GLN A 555 -22.15 -13.15 -25.42
N GLY A 556 -22.31 -14.13 -26.33
CA GLY A 556 -23.44 -14.17 -27.26
C GLY A 556 -23.49 -12.92 -28.15
N ASN A 557 -24.59 -12.18 -28.08
CA ASN A 557 -24.82 -10.94 -28.84
C ASN A 557 -24.40 -9.66 -28.11
N LYS A 558 -23.86 -9.76 -26.89
CA LYS A 558 -23.36 -8.61 -26.12
C LYS A 558 -21.84 -8.53 -26.17
N SER A 559 -21.32 -7.32 -26.45
CA SER A 559 -19.90 -7.00 -26.35
C SER A 559 -19.68 -5.82 -25.41
N ALA A 560 -18.65 -5.89 -24.56
CA ALA A 560 -18.33 -4.86 -23.57
C ALA A 560 -17.05 -4.10 -23.95
N PHE A 561 -17.08 -2.77 -23.78
CA PHE A 561 -16.01 -1.87 -24.17
C PHE A 561 -15.74 -0.82 -23.08
N ALA A 562 -14.48 -0.41 -22.96
CA ALA A 562 -14.08 0.78 -22.22
C ALA A 562 -13.77 1.91 -23.19
N ILE A 563 -14.16 3.14 -22.86
CA ILE A 563 -13.91 4.34 -23.67
C ILE A 563 -13.36 5.48 -22.84
N VAL A 564 -12.35 6.15 -23.41
CA VAL A 564 -11.83 7.42 -22.92
C VAL A 564 -12.11 8.48 -23.98
N SER A 565 -12.77 9.57 -23.61
CA SER A 565 -13.14 10.63 -24.53
C SER A 565 -12.59 11.97 -24.05
N ARG A 566 -12.16 12.83 -24.98
CA ARG A 566 -11.70 14.19 -24.69
C ARG A 566 -12.33 15.19 -25.65
N ASN A 567 -12.76 16.32 -25.14
CA ASN A 567 -13.19 17.46 -25.94
C ASN A 567 -11.94 18.30 -26.30
N VAL A 568 -11.53 18.25 -27.56
CA VAL A 568 -10.34 18.95 -28.07
C VAL A 568 -10.63 20.45 -28.29
N THR A 569 -11.90 20.84 -28.39
CA THR A 569 -12.31 22.22 -28.70
C THR A 569 -12.31 23.15 -27.48
N LEU A 570 -12.42 22.62 -26.26
CA LEU A 570 -12.49 23.43 -25.03
C LEU A 570 -11.13 23.83 -24.44
N HIS A 571 -10.02 23.28 -24.94
CA HIS A 571 -8.69 23.68 -24.51
C HIS A 571 -8.24 24.88 -25.34
N SER A 572 -8.62 26.09 -24.89
CA SER A 572 -8.34 27.37 -25.55
C SER A 572 -6.84 27.74 -25.66
N ASP A 573 -5.94 26.95 -25.07
CA ASP A 573 -4.47 27.13 -25.19
C ASP A 573 -3.81 26.19 -26.22
N ASP A 574 -4.57 25.29 -26.87
CA ASP A 574 -3.99 24.35 -27.83
C ASP A 574 -3.84 24.97 -29.22
N LYS A 575 -2.58 25.05 -29.69
CA LYS A 575 -2.16 25.28 -31.09
C LYS A 575 -3.00 24.48 -32.12
N LYS A 576 -3.61 23.38 -31.69
CA LYS A 576 -4.48 22.51 -32.48
C LYS A 576 -5.86 23.12 -32.78
N SER A 577 -6.47 23.88 -31.86
CA SER A 577 -7.76 24.56 -32.10
C SER A 577 -7.60 25.67 -33.14
N GLU A 578 -6.53 26.46 -33.01
CA GLU A 578 -6.15 27.48 -34.00
C GLU A 578 -5.89 26.86 -35.37
N ASN A 579 -5.12 25.77 -35.43
CA ASN A 579 -4.88 25.02 -36.66
C ASN A 579 -6.18 24.47 -37.29
N ILE A 580 -7.16 24.04 -36.49
CA ILE A 580 -8.46 23.57 -37.00
C ILE A 580 -9.24 24.74 -37.60
N GLN A 581 -9.29 25.90 -36.95
CA GLN A 581 -9.97 27.07 -37.49
C GLN A 581 -9.33 27.54 -38.80
N VAL A 582 -7.99 27.59 -38.85
CA VAL A 582 -7.24 27.93 -40.07
C VAL A 582 -7.53 26.91 -41.18
N ALA A 583 -7.49 25.61 -40.89
CA ALA A 583 -7.81 24.56 -41.85
C ALA A 583 -9.26 24.68 -42.37
N MET A 584 -10.22 24.91 -41.47
CA MET A 584 -11.63 25.11 -41.85
C MET A 584 -11.81 26.34 -42.75
N ALA A 585 -11.14 27.45 -42.45
CA ALA A 585 -11.17 28.65 -43.30
C ALA A 585 -10.62 28.36 -44.72
N HIS A 586 -9.52 27.62 -44.82
CA HIS A 586 -8.97 27.21 -46.12
C HIS A 586 -9.87 26.23 -46.88
N VAL A 587 -10.56 25.32 -46.18
CA VAL A 587 -11.57 24.43 -46.79
C VAL A 587 -12.76 25.24 -47.28
N PHE A 588 -13.26 26.20 -46.50
CA PHE A 588 -14.35 27.09 -46.91
C PHE A 588 -13.98 27.93 -48.14
N ASN A 589 -12.73 28.37 -48.27
CA ASN A 589 -12.25 29.06 -49.48
C ASN A 589 -12.35 28.23 -50.77
N GLN A 590 -12.52 26.90 -50.70
CA GLN A 590 -12.77 26.05 -51.89
C GLN A 590 -14.22 26.16 -52.40
N TYR A 591 -15.11 26.76 -51.61
CA TYR A 591 -16.51 26.94 -51.95
C TYR A 591 -16.78 28.42 -52.19
N PHE A 592 -17.57 28.74 -53.22
CA PHE A 592 -18.01 30.12 -53.44
C PHE A 592 -19.20 30.48 -52.55
N ARG A 593 -19.90 29.47 -52.00
CA ARG A 593 -21.08 29.65 -51.13
C ARG A 593 -21.28 28.46 -50.20
N VAL A 594 -21.58 28.75 -48.94
CA VAL A 594 -22.03 27.77 -47.94
C VAL A 594 -23.28 28.30 -47.24
N ASP A 595 -24.35 27.52 -47.26
CA ASP A 595 -25.63 27.85 -46.59
C ASP A 595 -25.97 26.78 -45.54
N LEU A 596 -26.67 27.16 -44.48
CA LEU A 596 -27.17 26.29 -43.44
C LEU A 596 -28.69 26.24 -43.48
N TYR A 597 -29.25 25.04 -43.65
CA TYR A 597 -30.69 24.79 -43.63
C TYR A 597 -31.09 24.11 -42.32
N ASP A 598 -32.19 24.56 -41.75
CA ASP A 598 -32.84 23.90 -40.61
C ASP A 598 -33.97 22.97 -41.11
N GLN A 599 -34.25 21.89 -40.38
CA GLN A 599 -35.37 20.99 -40.65
C GLN A 599 -36.72 21.72 -40.64
N ASP A 600 -36.82 22.85 -39.93
CA ASP A 600 -38.02 23.67 -39.83
C ASP A 600 -38.23 24.59 -41.07
N GLY A 601 -37.38 24.46 -42.10
CA GLY A 601 -37.54 25.15 -43.39
C GLY A 601 -36.93 26.55 -43.46
N THR A 602 -35.99 26.86 -42.58
CA THR A 602 -35.23 28.13 -42.63
C THR A 602 -33.86 27.95 -43.26
N VAL A 603 -33.31 29.02 -43.84
CA VAL A 603 -31.95 29.05 -44.41
C VAL A 603 -31.19 30.28 -43.94
N GLU A 604 -29.91 30.08 -43.61
CA GLU A 604 -28.96 31.12 -43.22
C GLU A 604 -27.70 31.00 -44.09
N ASN A 605 -27.16 32.13 -44.56
CA ASN A 605 -25.89 32.11 -45.29
C ASN A 605 -24.72 32.11 -44.30
N ILE A 606 -23.78 31.18 -44.46
CA ILE A 606 -22.62 31.01 -43.56
C ILE A 606 -21.34 31.58 -44.19
N PHE A 607 -21.19 31.43 -45.50
CA PHE A 607 -20.00 31.88 -46.22
C PHE A 607 -20.34 32.25 -47.67
N LEU A 608 -19.72 33.34 -48.15
CA LEU A 608 -19.77 33.80 -49.53
C LEU A 608 -18.39 34.23 -49.98
N ASN A 609 -17.94 33.69 -51.11
CA ASN A 609 -16.67 34.01 -51.73
C ASN A 609 -16.85 34.02 -53.26
N GLY A 610 -17.38 35.12 -53.78
CA GLY A 610 -17.67 35.31 -55.21
C GLY A 610 -18.70 36.42 -55.46
N ASP A 611 -19.14 36.59 -56.71
CA ASP A 611 -20.05 37.66 -57.15
C ASP A 611 -21.54 37.42 -56.79
N GLN A 612 -21.83 36.43 -55.94
CA GLN A 612 -23.18 36.09 -55.54
C GLN A 612 -23.61 36.86 -54.29
N LEU A 613 -24.89 37.20 -54.21
CA LEU A 613 -25.48 37.90 -53.06
C LEU A 613 -26.10 36.89 -52.09
N ALA A 614 -26.05 37.21 -50.80
CA ALA A 614 -26.78 36.50 -49.76
C ALA A 614 -28.29 36.69 -49.97
N ILE A 615 -28.92 35.72 -50.65
CA ILE A 615 -30.38 35.70 -50.84
C ILE A 615 -31.08 35.31 -49.53
N ALA A 616 -30.43 34.47 -48.71
CA ALA A 616 -30.95 33.99 -47.43
C ALA A 616 -31.14 35.12 -46.40
N ASP A 617 -30.31 36.18 -46.45
CA ASP A 617 -30.40 37.31 -45.52
C ASP A 617 -31.65 38.19 -45.73
N LYS A 618 -32.38 37.99 -46.84
CA LYS A 618 -33.60 38.74 -47.18
C LYS A 618 -34.88 37.90 -47.10
N GLU A 619 -34.78 36.59 -47.27
CA GLU A 619 -35.91 35.66 -47.23
C GLU A 619 -35.53 34.44 -46.38
N MET A 620 -36.09 34.34 -45.18
CA MET A 620 -35.76 33.27 -44.23
C MET A 620 -36.38 31.92 -44.60
N ASP A 621 -37.41 31.88 -45.45
CA ASP A 621 -38.03 30.63 -45.93
C ASP A 621 -37.14 29.95 -46.98
N ALA A 622 -36.72 28.71 -46.70
CA ALA A 622 -35.80 27.97 -47.54
C ALA A 622 -36.37 27.71 -48.95
N LYS A 623 -37.68 27.49 -49.10
CA LYS A 623 -38.28 27.20 -50.42
C LYS A 623 -38.29 28.44 -51.30
N GLU A 624 -38.66 29.59 -50.75
CA GLU A 624 -38.65 30.84 -51.49
C GLU A 624 -37.22 31.31 -51.79
N ALA A 625 -36.28 31.17 -50.84
CA ALA A 625 -34.87 31.48 -51.05
C ALA A 625 -34.25 30.64 -52.19
N VAL A 626 -34.52 29.33 -52.22
CA VAL A 626 -34.07 28.41 -53.30
C VAL A 626 -34.67 28.81 -54.65
N LYS A 627 -35.93 29.23 -54.67
CA LYS A 627 -36.60 29.68 -55.89
C LYS A 627 -35.97 30.95 -56.44
N ILE A 628 -35.80 31.98 -55.62
CA ILE A 628 -35.15 33.25 -55.99
C ILE A 628 -33.71 32.99 -56.46
N TYR A 629 -32.98 32.13 -55.74
CA TYR A 629 -31.62 31.74 -56.12
C TYR A 629 -31.57 31.09 -57.50
N SER A 630 -32.41 30.07 -57.73
CA SER A 630 -32.46 29.36 -59.02
C SER A 630 -32.83 30.29 -60.18
N ASP A 631 -33.68 31.30 -59.93
CA ASP A 631 -34.10 32.24 -60.98
C ASP A 631 -33.03 33.27 -61.33
N LYS A 632 -32.15 33.60 -60.39
CA LYS A 632 -31.09 34.61 -60.55
C LYS A 632 -29.76 34.02 -61.03
N TYR A 633 -29.40 32.84 -60.52
CA TYR A 633 -28.04 32.30 -60.66
C TYR A 633 -27.94 31.09 -61.58
N LEU A 634 -29.05 30.46 -62.00
CA LEU A 634 -29.05 29.25 -62.84
C LEU A 634 -29.78 29.42 -64.17
N ILE A 635 -29.32 28.69 -65.19
CA ILE A 635 -29.98 28.65 -66.50
C ILE A 635 -31.39 28.04 -66.40
N LYS A 636 -32.30 28.46 -67.28
CA LYS A 636 -33.71 28.06 -67.25
C LYS A 636 -33.93 26.54 -67.22
N LYS A 637 -33.08 25.76 -67.90
CA LYS A 637 -33.18 24.29 -67.99
C LYS A 637 -32.97 23.59 -66.63
N ASP A 638 -32.15 24.16 -65.75
CA ASP A 638 -31.73 23.53 -64.50
C ASP A 638 -32.61 23.86 -63.28
N ARG A 639 -33.42 24.93 -63.36
CA ARG A 639 -34.16 25.48 -62.21
C ARG A 639 -35.12 24.50 -61.54
N ALA A 640 -35.87 23.72 -62.32
CA ALA A 640 -36.84 22.77 -61.77
C ALA A 640 -36.15 21.61 -61.05
N ARG A 641 -35.05 21.10 -61.60
CA ARG A 641 -34.23 20.04 -61.00
C ARG A 641 -33.58 20.53 -59.70
N PHE A 642 -33.03 21.75 -59.71
CA PHE A 642 -32.43 22.39 -58.54
C PHE A 642 -33.41 22.52 -57.38
N ARG A 643 -34.63 23.01 -57.64
CA ARG A 643 -35.67 23.16 -56.60
C ARG A 643 -36.05 21.82 -55.96
N LYS A 644 -36.10 20.74 -56.75
CA LYS A 644 -36.37 19.39 -56.24
C LYS A 644 -35.19 18.87 -55.40
N PHE A 645 -33.96 19.16 -55.80
CA PHE A 645 -32.77 18.75 -55.05
C PHE A 645 -32.72 19.37 -53.65
N TYR A 646 -33.09 20.63 -53.52
CA TYR A 646 -33.17 21.37 -52.25
C TYR A 646 -34.45 21.14 -51.43
N ASP A 647 -35.27 20.15 -51.77
CA ASP A 647 -36.37 19.73 -50.89
C ASP A 647 -35.81 18.96 -49.68
N ILE A 648 -35.51 19.71 -48.61
CA ILE A 648 -34.91 19.22 -47.37
C ILE A 648 -35.72 18.08 -46.74
N SER A 649 -37.04 18.09 -46.88
CA SER A 649 -37.92 17.07 -46.30
C SER A 649 -37.66 15.66 -46.84
N THR A 650 -37.08 15.54 -48.03
CA THR A 650 -36.82 14.27 -48.73
C THR A 650 -35.36 13.81 -48.64
N VAL A 651 -34.47 14.58 -47.98
CA VAL A 651 -33.02 14.31 -47.98
C VAL A 651 -32.70 12.94 -47.38
N HIS A 652 -33.30 12.59 -46.23
CA HIS A 652 -33.04 11.31 -45.56
C HIS A 652 -33.49 10.10 -46.38
N ASP A 653 -34.66 10.17 -47.03
CA ASP A 653 -35.15 9.09 -47.87
C ASP A 653 -34.24 8.89 -49.09
N ARG A 654 -33.74 9.99 -49.67
CA ARG A 654 -32.79 9.95 -50.79
C ARG A 654 -31.43 9.37 -50.38
N LEU A 655 -30.95 9.67 -49.18
CA LEU A 655 -29.71 9.09 -48.65
C LEU A 655 -29.87 7.60 -48.38
N LYS A 656 -31.01 7.16 -47.83
CA LYS A 656 -31.32 5.74 -47.65
C LYS A 656 -31.33 4.97 -48.98
N ALA A 657 -31.88 5.57 -50.04
CA ALA A 657 -31.92 4.97 -51.36
C ALA A 657 -30.54 4.86 -52.03
N THR A 658 -29.63 5.80 -51.76
CA THR A 658 -28.28 5.86 -52.37
C THR A 658 -27.20 5.22 -51.52
N GLY A 659 -27.44 4.99 -50.23
CA GLY A 659 -26.45 4.48 -49.28
C GLY A 659 -25.33 5.47 -48.96
N GLY A 660 -25.47 6.74 -49.35
CA GLY A 660 -24.47 7.80 -49.16
C GLY A 660 -24.67 8.60 -47.88
N ASP A 661 -23.62 9.35 -47.49
CA ASP A 661 -23.64 10.26 -46.32
C ASP A 661 -24.00 11.71 -46.67
N TYR A 662 -24.05 12.04 -47.96
CA TYR A 662 -24.38 13.36 -48.50
C TYR A 662 -24.99 13.22 -49.90
N LEU A 663 -25.68 14.26 -50.36
CA LEU A 663 -26.24 14.34 -51.71
C LEU A 663 -25.40 15.29 -52.57
N VAL A 664 -25.20 14.97 -53.85
CA VAL A 664 -24.52 15.84 -54.83
C VAL A 664 -25.33 15.91 -56.12
N ASP A 665 -25.40 17.11 -56.71
CA ASP A 665 -25.92 17.31 -58.07
C ASP A 665 -25.21 18.51 -58.74
N TYR A 666 -25.34 18.63 -60.06
CA TYR A 666 -24.61 19.59 -60.89
C TYR A 666 -25.54 20.48 -61.72
N TYR A 667 -25.26 21.79 -61.76
CA TYR A 667 -26.10 22.79 -62.44
C TYR A 667 -25.24 23.85 -63.14
N HIS A 668 -25.78 24.50 -64.18
CA HIS A 668 -25.05 25.52 -64.95
C HIS A 668 -25.37 26.95 -64.52
N SER A 669 -24.33 27.77 -64.40
CA SER A 669 -24.43 29.18 -64.03
C SER A 669 -25.13 30.03 -65.09
N ALA A 670 -25.92 31.01 -64.65
CA ALA A 670 -26.48 32.07 -65.48
C ALA A 670 -25.83 33.45 -65.25
N VAL A 671 -24.82 33.57 -64.38
CA VAL A 671 -24.15 34.85 -64.12
C VAL A 671 -23.32 35.27 -65.33
N SER A 672 -23.25 36.56 -65.62
CA SER A 672 -22.58 37.08 -66.82
C SER A 672 -21.09 36.76 -66.87
N THR A 673 -20.42 36.63 -65.72
CA THR A 673 -18.98 36.39 -65.60
C THR A 673 -18.59 34.93 -65.83
N ASP A 674 -19.52 33.98 -65.67
CA ASP A 674 -19.25 32.52 -65.74
C ASP A 674 -20.39 31.73 -66.42
N LYS A 675 -21.16 32.38 -67.30
CA LYS A 675 -22.37 31.83 -67.91
C LYS A 675 -22.11 30.49 -68.59
N GLY A 676 -22.86 29.47 -68.18
CA GLY A 676 -22.73 28.11 -68.71
C GLY A 676 -21.68 27.26 -67.99
N ARG A 677 -20.90 27.81 -67.05
CA ARG A 677 -19.96 27.01 -66.24
C ARG A 677 -20.73 26.09 -65.29
N MET A 678 -20.27 24.84 -65.19
CA MET A 678 -20.85 23.84 -64.31
C MET A 678 -20.47 24.10 -62.85
N GLN A 679 -21.45 23.96 -61.96
CA GLN A 679 -21.35 24.16 -60.52
C GLN A 679 -21.82 22.89 -59.81
N MET A 680 -21.06 22.46 -58.80
CA MET A 680 -21.35 21.31 -57.96
C MET A 680 -22.00 21.79 -56.66
N TYR A 681 -23.14 21.18 -56.33
CA TYR A 681 -23.90 21.47 -55.11
C TYR A 681 -23.98 20.21 -54.26
N MET A 682 -23.56 20.33 -52.99
CA MET A 682 -23.55 19.24 -52.03
C MET A 682 -24.45 19.57 -50.84
N ILE A 683 -25.26 18.62 -50.36
CA ILE A 683 -26.06 18.72 -49.14
C ILE A 683 -25.57 17.69 -48.13
N LEU A 684 -25.06 18.15 -46.99
CA LEU A 684 -24.54 17.33 -45.90
C LEU A 684 -25.46 17.43 -44.67
N PRO A 685 -26.22 16.39 -44.33
CA PRO A 685 -27.00 16.36 -43.08
C PRO A 685 -26.07 16.19 -41.88
N PHE A 686 -26.38 16.88 -40.79
CA PHE A 686 -25.71 16.70 -39.50
C PHE A 686 -26.70 16.90 -38.36
N TYR A 687 -26.39 16.33 -37.20
CA TYR A 687 -27.25 16.37 -36.03
C TYR A 687 -26.72 17.37 -35.01
N TYR A 688 -27.53 18.38 -34.66
CA TYR A 688 -27.12 19.45 -33.75
C TYR A 688 -28.25 19.78 -32.77
N ASN A 689 -27.94 19.75 -31.46
CA ASN A 689 -28.88 20.07 -30.38
C ASN A 689 -30.24 19.34 -30.48
N GLY A 690 -30.23 18.07 -30.91
CA GLY A 690 -31.44 17.25 -30.97
C GLY A 690 -32.28 17.43 -32.25
N ARG A 691 -31.79 18.18 -33.22
CA ARG A 691 -32.46 18.44 -34.50
C ARG A 691 -31.53 18.14 -35.68
N TRP A 692 -32.12 17.81 -36.82
CA TRP A 692 -31.39 17.70 -38.07
C TRP A 692 -31.17 19.08 -38.68
N LYS A 693 -29.95 19.30 -39.16
CA LYS A 693 -29.55 20.48 -39.93
C LYS A 693 -28.81 20.01 -41.17
N TYR A 694 -28.72 20.88 -42.17
CA TYR A 694 -28.13 20.53 -43.46
C TYR A 694 -27.21 21.65 -43.94
N ILE A 695 -25.94 21.33 -44.16
CA ILE A 695 -25.00 22.26 -44.78
C ILE A 695 -25.09 22.07 -46.27
N SER A 696 -25.28 23.17 -47.00
CA SER A 696 -25.13 23.18 -48.44
C SER A 696 -23.82 23.84 -48.84
N CYS A 697 -22.97 23.10 -49.56
CA CYS A 697 -21.69 23.61 -50.05
C CYS A 697 -21.69 23.70 -51.58
N CYS A 698 -21.33 24.85 -52.12
CA CYS A 698 -21.37 25.14 -53.55
C CYS A 698 -19.99 25.54 -54.06
N ARG A 699 -19.50 24.88 -55.10
CA ARG A 699 -18.24 25.22 -55.78
C ARG A 699 -18.36 25.04 -57.29
N PHE A 700 -17.44 25.60 -58.04
CA PHE A 700 -17.34 25.23 -59.46
C PHE A 700 -16.98 23.76 -59.58
N ALA A 701 -17.59 23.07 -60.54
CA ALA A 701 -17.11 21.74 -60.87
C ALA A 701 -15.69 21.88 -61.43
N ASP A 702 -14.82 20.96 -61.04
CA ASP A 702 -13.52 20.80 -61.69
C ASP A 702 -13.79 20.61 -63.20
N GLU A 703 -12.97 21.18 -64.09
CA GLU A 703 -13.13 20.98 -65.54
C GLU A 703 -12.96 19.48 -65.83
N ILE A 704 -14.07 18.77 -65.88
CA ILE A 704 -14.13 17.41 -66.38
C ILE A 704 -14.24 17.59 -67.89
N ASP A 705 -13.18 17.23 -68.62
CA ASP A 705 -13.27 17.07 -70.07
C ASP A 705 -14.47 16.16 -70.37
N ASP A 706 -15.39 16.65 -71.19
CA ASP A 706 -16.70 16.06 -71.50
C ASP A 706 -16.64 14.64 -72.11
N GLU A 707 -15.47 14.03 -72.26
CA GLU A 707 -15.29 12.68 -72.83
C GLU A 707 -15.66 11.53 -71.88
N HIS A 708 -15.95 11.79 -70.60
CA HIS A 708 -16.20 10.72 -69.61
C HIS A 708 -17.55 10.77 -68.87
N LEU A 709 -18.52 11.53 -69.37
CA LEU A 709 -19.89 11.57 -68.84
C LEU A 709 -20.92 11.13 -69.88
N TYR A 710 -20.96 9.82 -70.19
CA TYR A 710 -22.12 9.13 -70.77
C TYR A 710 -22.27 7.72 -70.18
#